data_AF-A0A497K9P5-F1
#
_entry.id   AF-A0A497K9P5-F1
#
_cell.length_a   1.000
_cell.length_b   1.000
_cell.length_c   1.000
_cell.angle_alpha   90.00
_cell.angle_beta   90.00
_cell.angle_gamma   90.00
#
_symmetry.space_group_name_H-M   'P 1'
#
loop_
_entity.id
_entity.type
_entity.pdbx_description
1 polymer ?
#
loop_
_entity_poly.entity_id
_entity_poly.type
_entity_poly.pdbx_seq_one_letter_code
_entity_poly.pdbx_strand_id
1 'polypeptide(L)'
;MRLHRSILVLFLLTVLLQFPVEGTNISPSTTVASTSSTQASDLLNELGDFEVLGSVYHFDSRVRSTIGVDPYPIVYYPYQVKILSSYYASVRAHGIKYMTYGIFAALETNYTEFCNYYGFDPDQFADNITGVNLEGEYFRYQEPDVNGWPTRGFTSRSLWREVILNVTKLAIDAGADMVVYDGGWGSYSGALTGEAGNPGWYCFDDELVSGFNYYLSSKYNATELAEKFNITNIDSFNFRQYLYDKGYRSKTLQESRSSTIDRVRWEFLPEKDRWGYPIYLPENYTMNLWREYENYQLKVLLDFYDQLSTELKAYAQSKGRNFWIAANLKPTLSYHPPEARLSIVPLLAHIDFPFFEVWYDDIGYPKRNVAPLFRTIYATGKHFASMTCPTPSFSGYFQSDNPYPEEQVLATAELIATGGWPQTTIGHNITYIRFIQQHPELLPKNQDGEIALVYSLPSAQNYRRRDSGDPSQDYWGYRPFESVFYLLSDMNNATFDIVIFGDNEFYPYTPTLEELSKYKALILPNATCLSDMQVDLLLDYVNQGGVLIGVGKIGIYDEDGFEVETADRLNFANYFNATGGADNPESIEVYDYGNGKIVSLSQDVMNDYVDRHRVIMESGSIWHDPEYSEEDKEAMWWGEYERYVGEWIDWFVSALDQAGVQTGISTDFNPMVMNIRYWDSENNVTLFHFINYLYDNDYNDTAVDQVNANFTFALRPELQGKTLRITYYTPEYPDGLTLGYTVEPDGRIKVTIPYLHIWGILKVEEDKPQPSTYQIGEPTEWTGNIILDGHLRIASDLTIRDATLRIQSISGVPIKIEVLNGASLNMVNVTVEPYDGDSSYYIIVDEGASLRIENSTIKGAGLWGPLDFGGIWIESEDTVVLNSRFENCYQYGLFLMEGNHTYIRNCTFTGNTEGLMAYWTRLIKVVNCTFTGNSIGLYAKHTHHMKVSDCKFHGNVQFEAMVDRSAFAVLEDSEFIGAEWDGLSFWTSIFVEVVNCTSQNNGYGYTFRNTPISTVLNSDASNNAYSGILLRDVNSWSTMPPSALLGYGTVSVTSTDLPRGDYLPSNVVGGWNGRRTLITHNRIQGNGEGISISCSGYFNEEVRIFNNTIQANGVGINVNDTSTSTVAGNNFIDNTVQVKASNIDIDLNATDYGNYWSDYTGSGAYQVCDSIYDYHP
;
A
#
# COMPACT_ATOMS: atom_id res chain seq x y z
N MET A 1 -5.35 -66.67 -10.77
CA MET A 1 -3.94 -66.54 -11.18
C MET A 1 -3.43 -65.25 -10.57
N ARG A 2 -2.67 -65.29 -9.47
CA ARG A 2 -1.19 -65.19 -9.45
C ARG A 2 -0.76 -63.88 -10.14
N LEU A 3 -0.29 -62.83 -9.46
CA LEU A 3 0.84 -62.80 -8.51
C LEU A 3 0.87 -61.51 -7.64
N HIS A 4 1.01 -61.66 -6.30
CA HIS A 4 1.86 -60.92 -5.32
C HIS A 4 1.64 -59.39 -5.14
N ARG A 5 1.10 -58.84 -4.03
CA ARG A 5 1.40 -58.87 -2.57
C ARG A 5 2.82 -58.43 -2.16
N SER A 6 2.93 -57.32 -1.41
CA SER A 6 3.34 -57.27 0.03
C SER A 6 3.50 -55.83 0.56
N ILE A 7 2.76 -55.44 1.63
CA ILE A 7 3.25 -55.05 2.98
C ILE A 7 3.64 -53.55 3.05
N LEU A 8 3.15 -52.63 3.90
CA LEU A 8 2.77 -52.53 5.33
C LEU A 8 1.94 -51.21 5.41
N VAL A 9 0.83 -51.05 6.12
CA VAL A 9 0.75 -50.55 7.50
C VAL A 9 -0.75 -50.53 7.86
N LEU A 10 -1.11 -51.29 8.88
CA LEU A 10 -2.45 -51.32 9.47
C LEU A 10 -2.23 -51.39 10.98
N PHE A 11 -2.15 -50.23 11.63
CA PHE A 11 -2.34 -50.08 13.07
C PHE A 11 -2.75 -48.63 13.34
N LEU A 12 -3.82 -48.47 14.12
CA LEU A 12 -4.40 -47.25 14.69
C LEU A 12 -5.44 -46.50 13.85
N LEU A 13 -6.59 -47.16 13.67
CA LEU A 13 -7.90 -46.53 13.75
C LEU A 13 -8.53 -46.96 15.08
N THR A 14 -8.54 -46.08 16.08
CA THR A 14 -9.59 -45.91 17.10
C THR A 14 -9.19 -44.76 18.01
N VAL A 15 -10.14 -43.85 18.25
CA VAL A 15 -10.08 -42.63 19.08
C VAL A 15 -9.67 -41.35 18.34
N LEU A 16 -10.60 -40.82 17.53
CA LEU A 16 -10.68 -39.40 17.20
C LEU A 16 -12.16 -39.05 17.00
N LEU A 17 -12.87 -38.94 18.12
CA LEU A 17 -14.15 -38.24 18.27
C LEU A 17 -14.32 -38.02 19.77
N GLN A 18 -13.84 -36.87 20.25
CA GLN A 18 -14.41 -36.09 21.36
C GLN A 18 -13.47 -34.95 21.76
N PHE A 19 -14.09 -33.78 21.92
CA PHE A 19 -13.66 -32.54 22.60
C PHE A 19 -13.40 -31.31 21.71
N PRO A 20 -13.81 -30.13 22.22
CA PRO A 20 -14.46 -29.08 21.45
C PRO A 20 -13.51 -27.99 20.99
N VAL A 21 -14.02 -27.20 20.05
CA VAL A 21 -13.58 -25.86 19.71
C VAL A 21 -13.87 -24.95 20.89
N GLU A 22 -12.85 -24.36 21.50
CA GLU A 22 -12.93 -23.20 22.38
C GLU A 22 -11.57 -22.48 22.40
N GLY A 23 -11.59 -21.19 22.06
CA GLY A 23 -10.66 -20.17 22.59
C GLY A 23 -9.27 -20.11 21.98
N THR A 24 -9.11 -19.30 20.94
CA THR A 24 -7.84 -18.64 20.58
C THR A 24 -7.37 -17.76 21.73
N ASN A 25 -6.51 -18.30 22.60
CA ASN A 25 -5.62 -17.50 23.43
C ASN A 25 -4.35 -17.22 22.62
N ILE A 26 -4.23 -16.01 22.07
CA ILE A 26 -2.98 -15.48 21.55
C ILE A 26 -2.23 -14.88 22.74
N SER A 27 -1.26 -15.63 23.25
CA SER A 27 0.05 -15.12 23.63
C SER A 27 0.97 -16.31 23.83
N PRO A 28 2.21 -16.23 23.34
CA PRO A 28 3.25 -16.15 24.35
C PRO A 28 4.28 -15.07 24.03
N SER A 29 4.56 -14.26 25.05
CA SER A 29 5.88 -13.72 25.26
C SER A 29 6.91 -14.85 25.24
N THR A 30 7.80 -14.82 24.26
CA THR A 30 9.05 -15.58 24.28
C THR A 30 10.20 -14.65 23.96
N THR A 31 10.90 -14.26 25.02
CA THR A 31 12.25 -13.71 25.00
C THR A 31 13.21 -14.76 24.42
N VAL A 32 13.43 -14.70 23.10
CA VAL A 32 14.57 -15.32 22.43
C VAL A 32 15.51 -14.19 22.07
N ALA A 33 16.78 -14.28 22.45
CA ALA A 33 17.79 -13.31 22.07
C ALA A 33 17.80 -13.15 20.54
N SER A 34 17.34 -12.00 20.06
CA SER A 34 17.19 -11.68 18.64
C SER A 34 18.56 -11.47 18.01
N THR A 35 18.86 -12.23 16.96
CA THR A 35 19.84 -11.85 15.95
C THR A 35 19.14 -10.91 14.97
N SER A 36 19.73 -9.79 14.55
CA SER A 36 19.18 -8.79 13.61
C SER A 36 18.39 -9.30 12.40
N SER A 37 18.69 -10.51 11.93
CA SER A 37 17.91 -11.20 10.89
C SER A 37 16.45 -11.39 11.28
N THR A 38 16.08 -11.36 12.57
CA THR A 38 14.68 -11.42 12.99
C THR A 38 14.01 -10.05 12.83
N GLN A 39 14.54 -8.94 13.35
CA GLN A 39 13.80 -7.65 13.34
C GLN A 39 13.43 -7.12 11.94
N ALA A 40 14.39 -7.02 11.02
CA ALA A 40 14.09 -6.60 9.65
C ALA A 40 13.24 -7.64 8.91
N SER A 41 13.46 -8.94 9.18
CA SER A 41 12.60 -9.99 8.62
C SER A 41 11.20 -9.97 9.20
N ASP A 42 11.01 -9.63 10.46
CA ASP A 42 9.72 -9.60 11.17
C ASP A 42 8.85 -8.52 10.52
N LEU A 43 9.41 -7.35 10.22
CA LEU A 43 8.75 -6.28 9.45
C LEU A 43 8.38 -6.69 8.02
N LEU A 44 9.15 -7.60 7.42
CA LEU A 44 8.91 -8.14 6.09
C LEU A 44 7.97 -9.34 6.09
N ASN A 45 7.66 -9.93 7.25
CA ASN A 45 6.93 -11.19 7.33
C ASN A 45 5.41 -11.01 7.39
N GLU A 46 4.90 -9.89 7.91
CA GLU A 46 3.45 -9.67 8.09
C GLU A 46 3.02 -8.27 7.64
N LEU A 47 1.80 -8.16 7.09
CA LEU A 47 1.15 -6.86 6.90
C LEU A 47 0.66 -6.37 8.27
N GLY A 48 1.00 -5.13 8.63
CA GLY A 48 0.56 -4.51 9.87
C GLY A 48 -0.86 -3.93 9.77
N ASP A 49 -1.42 -3.53 10.92
CA ASP A 49 -2.68 -2.77 11.00
C ASP A 49 -2.60 -1.43 10.23
N PHE A 50 -1.39 -0.92 10.03
CA PHE A 50 -1.15 0.31 9.28
C PHE A 50 0.12 0.22 8.46
N GLU A 51 -0.05 0.25 7.15
CA GLU A 51 1.04 0.36 6.20
C GLU A 51 1.04 1.75 5.59
N VAL A 52 2.22 2.20 5.18
CA VAL A 52 2.42 3.46 4.48
C VAL A 52 3.12 3.16 3.18
N LEU A 53 2.40 3.41 2.08
CA LEU A 53 2.89 3.19 0.73
C LEU A 53 3.75 4.39 0.31
N GLY A 54 4.85 4.13 -0.38
CA GLY A 54 5.68 5.21 -0.90
C GLY A 54 6.90 4.71 -1.63
N SER A 55 7.84 5.62 -1.85
CA SER A 55 9.19 5.24 -2.25
C SER A 55 9.99 4.78 -1.02
N VAL A 56 11.19 4.27 -1.27
CA VAL A 56 12.12 3.82 -0.22
C VAL A 56 12.82 5.01 0.48
N TYR A 57 12.60 6.26 0.03
CA TYR A 57 13.53 7.37 0.30
C TYR A 57 12.94 8.68 0.85
N HIS A 58 11.80 8.64 1.54
CA HIS A 58 11.14 9.85 2.08
C HIS A 58 11.71 10.40 3.40
N PHE A 59 13.03 10.45 3.54
CA PHE A 59 13.70 10.82 4.80
C PHE A 59 13.30 12.22 5.31
N ASP A 60 13.15 13.21 4.41
CA ASP A 60 12.82 14.61 4.76
C ASP A 60 11.47 14.76 5.47
N SER A 61 10.49 13.90 5.14
CA SER A 61 9.17 13.92 5.76
C SER A 61 9.17 13.41 7.21
N ARG A 62 10.25 12.69 7.58
CA ARG A 62 10.33 11.79 8.74
C ARG A 62 9.16 10.81 8.87
N VAL A 63 8.39 10.59 7.81
CA VAL A 63 7.42 9.51 7.70
C VAL A 63 8.18 8.22 7.41
N ARG A 64 7.75 7.14 8.05
CA ARG A 64 8.28 5.80 7.77
C ARG A 64 7.44 5.14 6.68
N SER A 65 7.98 5.02 5.48
CA SER A 65 7.40 4.11 4.48
C SER A 65 7.63 2.66 4.91
N THR A 66 6.63 1.80 4.71
CA THR A 66 6.70 0.37 5.08
C THR A 66 6.53 -0.55 3.87
N ILE A 67 5.91 -0.04 2.80
CA ILE A 67 5.83 -0.71 1.49
C ILE A 67 6.43 0.22 0.42
N GLY A 68 7.46 -0.28 -0.27
CA GLY A 68 8.05 0.36 -1.44
C GLY A 68 7.29 -0.02 -2.70
N VAL A 69 6.55 0.93 -3.29
CA VAL A 69 5.71 0.70 -4.47
C VAL A 69 6.52 0.92 -5.75
N ASP A 70 6.74 -0.16 -6.50
CA ASP A 70 7.40 -0.17 -7.79
C ASP A 70 8.71 0.66 -7.92
N PRO A 71 9.64 0.64 -6.94
CA PRO A 71 10.93 1.34 -7.10
C PRO A 71 11.79 0.78 -8.25
N TYR A 72 11.47 -0.42 -8.76
CA TYR A 72 12.21 -1.14 -9.80
C TYR A 72 11.23 -1.96 -10.66
N PRO A 73 11.53 -2.18 -11.96
CA PRO A 73 10.62 -2.89 -12.86
C PRO A 73 10.47 -4.38 -12.49
N ILE A 74 9.35 -4.98 -12.92
CA ILE A 74 9.10 -6.43 -12.81
C ILE A 74 10.02 -7.26 -13.74
N VAL A 75 10.16 -8.55 -13.42
CA VAL A 75 11.00 -9.52 -14.14
C VAL A 75 10.18 -10.35 -15.13
N TYR A 76 10.55 -10.32 -16.41
CA TYR A 76 9.96 -11.16 -17.47
C TYR A 76 10.86 -12.33 -17.91
N TYR A 77 12.17 -12.27 -17.61
CA TYR A 77 13.14 -13.27 -18.06
C TYR A 77 14.00 -13.82 -16.92
N PRO A 78 14.37 -15.11 -16.91
CA PRO A 78 15.24 -15.69 -15.88
C PRO A 78 16.59 -14.96 -15.70
N TYR A 79 17.16 -14.37 -16.75
CA TYR A 79 18.43 -13.63 -16.63
C TYR A 79 18.27 -12.30 -15.88
N GLN A 80 17.09 -11.68 -15.93
CA GLN A 80 16.79 -10.44 -15.21
C GLN A 80 16.73 -10.67 -13.70
N VAL A 81 16.36 -11.87 -13.22
CA VAL A 81 16.42 -12.23 -11.79
C VAL A 81 17.82 -11.94 -11.22
N LYS A 82 18.88 -12.41 -11.90
CA LYS A 82 20.27 -12.19 -11.47
C LYS A 82 20.64 -10.69 -11.44
N ILE A 83 20.01 -9.87 -12.28
CA ILE A 83 20.27 -8.44 -12.41
C ILE A 83 19.55 -7.65 -11.31
N LEU A 84 18.26 -7.93 -11.09
CA LEU A 84 17.36 -7.14 -10.25
C LEU A 84 17.34 -7.58 -8.78
N SER A 85 17.81 -8.79 -8.46
CA SER A 85 17.75 -9.28 -7.07
C SER A 85 18.45 -8.38 -6.05
N SER A 86 19.61 -7.81 -6.41
CA SER A 86 20.31 -6.86 -5.52
C SER A 86 19.58 -5.53 -5.37
N TYR A 87 18.75 -5.14 -6.33
CA TYR A 87 17.94 -3.92 -6.26
C TYR A 87 16.73 -4.14 -5.37
N TYR A 88 16.01 -5.25 -5.53
CA TYR A 88 14.90 -5.59 -4.65
C TYR A 88 15.40 -5.78 -3.20
N ALA A 89 16.56 -6.41 -3.05
CA ALA A 89 17.25 -6.54 -1.77
C ALA A 89 17.56 -5.20 -1.11
N SER A 90 17.87 -4.13 -1.86
CA SER A 90 18.15 -2.83 -1.24
C SER A 90 16.93 -2.23 -0.56
N VAL A 91 15.72 -2.53 -1.05
CA VAL A 91 14.47 -2.11 -0.40
C VAL A 91 14.27 -2.90 0.89
N ARG A 92 14.35 -4.22 0.79
CA ARG A 92 14.16 -5.12 1.94
C ARG A 92 15.23 -4.93 3.02
N ALA A 93 16.43 -4.52 2.65
CA ALA A 93 17.51 -4.29 3.58
C ALA A 93 17.20 -3.17 4.60
N HIS A 94 16.27 -2.26 4.26
CA HIS A 94 15.73 -1.23 5.16
C HIS A 94 14.53 -1.70 6.00
N GLY A 95 14.14 -2.99 5.92
CA GLY A 95 12.92 -3.51 6.54
C GLY A 95 11.64 -3.06 5.84
N ILE A 96 11.72 -2.70 4.54
CA ILE A 96 10.59 -2.24 3.72
C ILE A 96 10.18 -3.34 2.75
N LYS A 97 8.90 -3.68 2.71
CA LYS A 97 8.35 -4.70 1.79
C LYS A 97 8.41 -4.16 0.36
N TYR A 98 8.90 -4.95 -0.59
CA TYR A 98 8.90 -4.53 -1.99
C TYR A 98 7.66 -5.06 -2.73
N MET A 99 6.83 -4.11 -3.19
CA MET A 99 5.69 -4.35 -4.07
C MET A 99 6.10 -4.12 -5.53
N THR A 100 6.13 -5.20 -6.31
CA THR A 100 6.34 -5.11 -7.76
C THR A 100 5.00 -4.81 -8.46
N TYR A 101 5.06 -4.00 -9.51
CA TYR A 101 3.89 -3.71 -10.35
C TYR A 101 3.85 -4.66 -11.54
N GLY A 102 2.71 -5.31 -11.79
CA GLY A 102 2.54 -6.20 -12.94
C GLY A 102 1.23 -5.95 -13.66
N ILE A 103 1.27 -5.68 -14.97
CA ILE A 103 0.03 -5.54 -15.76
C ILE A 103 -0.66 -6.90 -15.91
N PHE A 104 -1.92 -6.96 -15.51
CA PHE A 104 -2.71 -8.20 -15.50
C PHE A 104 -3.27 -8.58 -16.88
N ALA A 105 -3.34 -7.61 -17.80
CA ALA A 105 -3.94 -7.77 -19.12
C ALA A 105 -2.99 -7.43 -20.30
N ALA A 106 -1.70 -7.17 -20.05
CA ALA A 106 -0.73 -6.88 -21.11
C ALA A 106 0.70 -7.26 -20.71
N LEU A 107 1.64 -7.16 -21.66
CA LEU A 107 3.07 -7.36 -21.44
C LEU A 107 3.77 -6.00 -21.45
N GLU A 108 4.48 -5.66 -20.37
CA GLU A 108 5.37 -4.48 -20.30
C GLU A 108 6.79 -4.82 -20.75
N THR A 109 6.89 -5.54 -21.85
CA THR A 109 8.17 -5.87 -22.48
C THR A 109 7.98 -5.96 -23.99
N ASN A 110 9.07 -5.95 -24.76
CA ASN A 110 8.98 -6.07 -26.20
C ASN A 110 8.33 -7.42 -26.57
N TYR A 111 7.16 -7.36 -27.20
CA TYR A 111 6.37 -8.55 -27.49
C TYR A 111 7.08 -9.56 -28.38
N THR A 112 7.75 -9.07 -29.43
CA THR A 112 8.45 -9.93 -30.39
C THR A 112 9.66 -10.58 -29.72
N GLU A 113 10.38 -9.84 -28.88
CA GLU A 113 11.47 -10.39 -28.07
C GLU A 113 10.97 -11.45 -27.10
N PHE A 114 9.86 -11.21 -26.40
CA PHE A 114 9.24 -12.18 -25.50
C PHE A 114 8.86 -13.47 -26.23
N CYS A 115 8.16 -13.35 -27.37
CA CYS A 115 7.78 -14.51 -28.19
C CYS A 115 9.01 -15.28 -28.66
N ASN A 116 10.02 -14.58 -29.18
CA ASN A 116 11.25 -15.22 -29.65
C ASN A 116 12.02 -15.92 -28.51
N TYR A 117 12.07 -15.32 -27.32
CA TYR A 117 12.74 -15.88 -26.15
C TYR A 117 12.10 -17.19 -25.70
N TYR A 118 10.77 -17.21 -25.61
CA TYR A 118 10.00 -18.39 -25.18
C TYR A 118 9.62 -19.34 -26.32
N GLY A 119 9.99 -19.03 -27.57
CA GLY A 119 9.78 -19.88 -28.73
C GLY A 119 8.35 -19.90 -29.27
N PHE A 120 7.59 -18.82 -29.05
CA PHE A 120 6.25 -18.66 -29.58
C PHE A 120 6.26 -18.06 -31.00
N ASP A 121 5.31 -18.50 -31.83
CA ASP A 121 4.94 -17.77 -33.05
C ASP A 121 4.06 -16.56 -32.65
N PRO A 122 4.46 -15.32 -32.97
CA PRO A 122 3.76 -14.13 -32.48
C PRO A 122 2.28 -14.09 -32.84
N ASP A 123 1.90 -14.46 -34.06
CA ASP A 123 0.50 -14.41 -34.49
C ASP A 123 -0.36 -15.46 -33.77
N GLN A 124 0.14 -16.70 -33.66
CA GLN A 124 -0.56 -17.76 -32.92
C GLN A 124 -0.62 -17.47 -31.42
N PHE A 125 0.43 -16.89 -30.86
CA PHE A 125 0.45 -16.50 -29.45
C PHE A 125 -0.61 -15.44 -29.16
N ALA A 126 -0.71 -14.40 -30.00
CA ALA A 126 -1.75 -13.38 -29.89
C ALA A 126 -3.17 -13.98 -29.90
N ASP A 127 -3.45 -14.92 -30.81
CA ASP A 127 -4.74 -15.62 -30.89
C ASP A 127 -5.05 -16.46 -29.65
N ASN A 128 -4.03 -17.09 -29.07
CA ASN A 128 -4.23 -17.97 -27.93
C ASN A 128 -4.46 -17.21 -26.62
N ILE A 129 -3.91 -16.00 -26.48
CA ILE A 129 -4.02 -15.20 -25.25
C ILE A 129 -5.19 -14.19 -25.26
N THR A 130 -5.78 -13.89 -26.41
CA THR A 130 -6.85 -12.90 -26.54
C THR A 130 -8.25 -13.53 -26.64
N GLY A 131 -9.28 -12.71 -26.43
CA GLY A 131 -10.67 -13.08 -26.62
C GLY A 131 -11.17 -12.90 -28.07
N VAL A 132 -12.40 -13.37 -28.33
CA VAL A 132 -13.12 -13.11 -29.58
C VAL A 132 -14.47 -12.43 -29.33
N ASN A 133 -14.91 -11.62 -30.28
CA ASN A 133 -16.23 -10.98 -30.28
C ASN A 133 -17.35 -11.97 -30.70
N LEU A 134 -18.60 -11.48 -30.81
CA LEU A 134 -19.75 -12.33 -31.15
C LEU A 134 -19.65 -12.90 -32.58
N GLU A 135 -19.04 -12.16 -33.50
CA GLU A 135 -18.73 -12.57 -34.87
C GLU A 135 -17.59 -13.59 -34.95
N GLY A 136 -16.80 -13.75 -33.88
CA GLY A 136 -15.69 -14.70 -33.77
C GLY A 136 -14.36 -14.13 -34.25
N GLU A 137 -14.27 -12.81 -34.32
CA GLU A 137 -13.06 -12.09 -34.66
C GLU A 137 -12.27 -11.84 -33.36
N TYR A 138 -10.98 -12.13 -33.39
CA TYR A 138 -10.11 -11.86 -32.25
C TYR A 138 -10.00 -10.37 -31.98
N PHE A 139 -10.00 -10.00 -30.70
CA PHE A 139 -9.68 -8.63 -30.32
C PHE A 139 -8.24 -8.30 -30.71
N ARG A 140 -8.03 -7.10 -31.26
CA ARG A 140 -6.73 -6.55 -31.65
C ARG A 140 -6.70 -5.07 -31.26
N TYR A 141 -5.59 -4.60 -30.69
CA TYR A 141 -5.41 -3.20 -30.34
C TYR A 141 -4.70 -2.45 -31.49
N GLN A 142 -5.15 -1.22 -31.80
CA GLN A 142 -4.63 -0.43 -32.93
C GLN A 142 -3.41 0.45 -32.58
N GLU A 143 -3.11 0.67 -31.30
CA GLU A 143 -1.98 1.52 -30.90
C GLU A 143 -0.79 0.69 -30.41
N PRO A 144 0.34 0.71 -31.13
CA PRO A 144 1.64 0.59 -30.50
C PRO A 144 2.21 2.00 -30.32
N ASP A 145 2.61 2.35 -29.10
CA ASP A 145 3.71 3.30 -28.94
C ASP A 145 5.01 2.69 -29.50
N VAL A 146 6.11 3.44 -29.36
CA VAL A 146 7.43 3.17 -29.95
C VAL A 146 8.03 1.78 -29.64
N ASN A 147 7.38 0.94 -28.82
CA ASN A 147 7.85 -0.38 -28.39
C ASN A 147 7.04 -1.61 -28.86
N GLY A 148 5.98 -1.46 -29.66
CA GLY A 148 5.32 -2.63 -30.30
C GLY A 148 4.51 -3.52 -29.34
N TRP A 149 3.67 -2.92 -28.51
CA TRP A 149 2.72 -3.60 -27.62
C TRP A 149 1.80 -4.57 -28.39
N PRO A 150 1.47 -5.76 -27.84
CA PRO A 150 0.61 -6.73 -28.52
C PRO A 150 -0.88 -6.53 -28.26
N THR A 151 -1.66 -7.45 -28.81
CA THR A 151 -3.02 -7.75 -28.39
C THR A 151 -3.08 -8.04 -26.87
N ARG A 152 -4.03 -7.42 -26.15
CA ARG A 152 -4.34 -7.62 -24.72
C ARG A 152 -4.49 -9.11 -24.37
N GLY A 153 -3.88 -9.53 -23.26
CA GLY A 153 -4.05 -10.85 -22.68
C GLY A 153 -5.32 -10.94 -21.85
N PHE A 154 -6.11 -11.98 -22.04
CA PHE A 154 -7.41 -12.16 -21.39
C PHE A 154 -7.30 -13.21 -20.29
N THR A 155 -7.69 -12.88 -19.06
CA THR A 155 -7.68 -13.82 -17.92
C THR A 155 -8.64 -15.00 -18.12
N SER A 156 -9.57 -14.91 -19.08
CA SER A 156 -10.35 -16.06 -19.53
C SER A 156 -9.53 -17.14 -20.23
N ARG A 157 -8.36 -16.80 -20.78
CA ARG A 157 -7.52 -17.69 -21.58
C ARG A 157 -6.47 -18.38 -20.71
N SER A 158 -6.47 -19.71 -20.71
CA SER A 158 -5.56 -20.53 -19.90
C SER A 158 -4.07 -20.21 -20.09
N LEU A 159 -3.63 -20.01 -21.34
CA LEU A 159 -2.23 -19.67 -21.65
C LEU A 159 -1.81 -18.32 -21.03
N TRP A 160 -2.71 -17.33 -21.01
CA TRP A 160 -2.41 -16.03 -20.40
C TRP A 160 -2.27 -16.14 -18.88
N ARG A 161 -3.14 -16.92 -18.22
CA ARG A 161 -3.03 -17.21 -16.79
C ARG A 161 -1.68 -17.85 -16.44
N GLU A 162 -1.21 -18.78 -17.27
CA GLU A 162 0.10 -19.41 -17.10
C GLU A 162 1.27 -18.41 -17.24
N VAL A 163 1.19 -17.48 -18.19
CA VAL A 163 2.18 -16.41 -18.36
C VAL A 163 2.27 -15.53 -17.11
N ILE A 164 1.14 -15.02 -16.62
CA ILE A 164 1.08 -14.16 -15.42
C ILE A 164 1.65 -14.90 -14.20
N LEU A 165 1.23 -16.15 -13.98
CA LEU A 165 1.72 -16.98 -12.88
C LEU A 165 3.25 -17.16 -12.95
N ASN A 166 3.80 -17.46 -14.12
CA ASN A 166 5.23 -17.72 -14.28
C ASN A 166 6.09 -16.44 -14.21
N VAL A 167 5.63 -15.33 -14.78
CA VAL A 167 6.28 -14.01 -14.64
C VAL A 167 6.32 -13.61 -13.16
N THR A 168 5.23 -13.81 -12.43
CA THR A 168 5.20 -13.49 -11.00
C THR A 168 6.12 -14.39 -10.17
N LYS A 169 6.28 -15.68 -10.54
CA LYS A 169 7.29 -16.57 -9.94
C LYS A 169 8.72 -16.05 -10.14
N LEU A 170 9.03 -15.45 -11.30
CA LEU A 170 10.32 -14.79 -11.53
C LEU A 170 10.52 -13.55 -10.65
N ALA A 171 9.46 -12.76 -10.42
CA ALA A 171 9.53 -11.63 -9.50
C ALA A 171 9.76 -12.08 -8.04
N ILE A 172 9.13 -13.18 -7.61
CA ILE A 172 9.41 -13.81 -6.31
C ILE A 172 10.87 -14.26 -6.23
N ASP A 173 11.40 -14.89 -7.29
CA ASP A 173 12.80 -15.32 -7.35
C ASP A 173 13.78 -14.14 -7.29
N ALA A 174 13.40 -12.97 -7.81
CA ALA A 174 14.18 -11.75 -7.68
C ALA A 174 14.03 -11.10 -6.29
N GLY A 175 13.02 -11.47 -5.51
CA GLY A 175 12.86 -10.98 -4.15
C GLY A 175 11.67 -10.04 -3.92
N ALA A 176 10.67 -10.01 -4.80
CA ALA A 176 9.40 -9.32 -4.51
C ALA A 176 8.72 -9.95 -3.29
N ASP A 177 8.20 -9.12 -2.38
CA ASP A 177 7.40 -9.54 -1.22
C ASP A 177 5.91 -9.52 -1.56
N MET A 178 5.52 -8.70 -2.53
CA MET A 178 4.16 -8.66 -3.04
C MET A 178 4.09 -8.25 -4.51
N VAL A 179 2.97 -8.54 -5.15
CA VAL A 179 2.61 -8.03 -6.48
C VAL A 179 1.33 -7.23 -6.37
N VAL A 180 1.26 -6.12 -7.11
CA VAL A 180 -0.01 -5.50 -7.45
C VAL A 180 -0.30 -5.70 -8.93
N TYR A 181 -1.48 -6.26 -9.21
CA TYR A 181 -1.94 -6.50 -10.57
C TYR A 181 -2.69 -5.29 -11.11
N ASP A 182 -2.11 -4.60 -12.08
CA ASP A 182 -2.75 -3.48 -12.77
C ASP A 182 -3.82 -3.93 -13.77
N GLY A 183 -4.90 -3.17 -13.89
CA GLY A 183 -6.11 -3.64 -14.56
C GLY A 183 -6.63 -4.92 -13.89
N GLY A 184 -6.70 -4.93 -12.55
CA GLY A 184 -6.94 -6.11 -11.72
C GLY A 184 -8.27 -6.84 -11.99
N TRP A 185 -9.19 -6.21 -12.72
CA TRP A 185 -10.40 -6.86 -13.26
C TRP A 185 -10.12 -7.80 -14.45
N GLY A 186 -8.90 -7.81 -14.99
CA GLY A 186 -8.45 -8.71 -16.05
C GLY A 186 -9.28 -8.56 -17.32
N SER A 187 -9.89 -9.67 -17.77
CA SER A 187 -10.83 -9.69 -18.89
C SER A 187 -12.29 -9.90 -18.47
N TYR A 188 -12.64 -9.59 -17.23
CA TYR A 188 -14.04 -9.59 -16.81
C TYR A 188 -14.82 -8.56 -17.64
N SER A 189 -15.88 -8.99 -18.32
CA SER A 189 -16.59 -8.13 -19.27
C SER A 189 -17.21 -6.90 -18.66
N GLY A 190 -17.49 -6.88 -17.35
CA GLY A 190 -17.95 -5.67 -16.69
C GLY A 190 -16.93 -4.54 -16.86
N ALA A 191 -15.70 -4.77 -16.44
CA ALA A 191 -14.63 -3.76 -16.43
C ALA A 191 -14.12 -3.36 -17.83
N LEU A 192 -14.06 -4.31 -18.78
CA LEU A 192 -13.47 -4.09 -20.11
C LEU A 192 -14.12 -2.97 -20.94
N THR A 193 -15.37 -2.60 -20.63
CA THR A 193 -16.14 -1.69 -21.49
C THR A 193 -15.89 -0.20 -21.26
N GLY A 194 -15.14 0.17 -20.22
CA GLY A 194 -14.77 1.55 -19.92
C GLY A 194 -13.46 2.01 -20.58
N GLU A 195 -12.54 1.10 -20.85
CA GLU A 195 -11.11 1.44 -21.02
C GLU A 195 -10.65 1.69 -22.47
N ALA A 196 -11.41 1.34 -23.52
CA ALA A 196 -10.82 1.13 -24.86
C ALA A 196 -11.48 1.83 -26.08
N GLY A 197 -12.41 2.76 -25.90
CA GLY A 197 -12.83 3.67 -26.99
C GLY A 197 -13.43 3.09 -28.29
N ASN A 198 -13.74 1.79 -28.42
CA ASN A 198 -14.45 1.20 -29.59
C ASN A 198 -15.05 -0.21 -29.28
N PRO A 199 -15.92 -0.85 -30.10
CA PRO A 199 -17.35 -1.03 -29.84
C PRO A 199 -17.77 -2.52 -29.60
N GLY A 200 -18.34 -2.89 -28.44
CA GLY A 200 -19.05 -4.19 -28.25
C GLY A 200 -18.26 -5.38 -27.66
N TRP A 201 -17.40 -5.14 -26.67
CA TRP A 201 -16.35 -6.07 -26.20
C TRP A 201 -16.78 -7.06 -25.09
N TYR A 202 -17.57 -8.06 -25.48
CA TYR A 202 -17.75 -9.28 -24.68
C TYR A 202 -16.95 -10.40 -25.29
N CYS A 203 -16.21 -11.10 -24.44
CA CYS A 203 -15.47 -12.26 -24.88
C CYS A 203 -16.41 -13.46 -25.01
N PHE A 204 -16.33 -14.17 -26.14
CA PHE A 204 -17.02 -15.43 -26.39
C PHE A 204 -16.07 -16.51 -26.92
N ASP A 205 -14.85 -16.52 -26.38
CA ASP A 205 -13.86 -17.53 -26.74
C ASP A 205 -14.31 -18.94 -26.32
N ASP A 206 -13.75 -19.96 -26.97
CA ASP A 206 -14.21 -21.34 -26.81
C ASP A 206 -14.02 -21.88 -25.38
N GLU A 207 -13.04 -21.39 -24.62
CA GLU A 207 -12.85 -21.78 -23.21
C GLU A 207 -14.00 -21.24 -22.36
N LEU A 208 -14.38 -19.97 -22.55
CA LEU A 208 -15.53 -19.37 -21.86
C LEU A 208 -16.85 -20.02 -22.23
N VAL A 209 -17.14 -20.19 -23.52
CA VAL A 209 -18.42 -20.75 -23.97
C VAL A 209 -18.59 -22.20 -23.48
N SER A 210 -17.52 -22.99 -23.51
CA SER A 210 -17.56 -24.38 -23.04
C SER A 210 -17.68 -24.46 -21.52
N GLY A 211 -16.92 -23.64 -20.78
CA GLY A 211 -16.97 -23.63 -19.32
C GLY A 211 -18.27 -23.05 -18.76
N PHE A 212 -18.94 -22.15 -19.49
CA PHE A 212 -20.25 -21.63 -19.12
C PHE A 212 -21.32 -22.74 -19.07
N ASN A 213 -21.28 -23.70 -20.00
CA ASN A 213 -22.20 -24.85 -19.96
C ASN A 213 -21.98 -25.69 -18.70
N TYR A 214 -20.71 -25.89 -18.29
CA TYR A 214 -20.39 -26.60 -17.06
C TYR A 214 -20.92 -25.84 -15.84
N TYR A 215 -20.67 -24.53 -15.78
CA TYR A 215 -21.17 -23.67 -14.71
C TYR A 215 -22.69 -23.74 -14.57
N LEU A 216 -23.45 -23.57 -15.66
CA LEU A 216 -24.91 -23.71 -15.65
C LEU A 216 -25.37 -25.09 -15.17
N SER A 217 -24.73 -26.17 -15.63
CA SER A 217 -25.08 -27.54 -15.22
C SER A 217 -24.73 -27.86 -13.76
N SER A 218 -23.80 -27.12 -13.16
CA SER A 218 -23.41 -27.25 -11.76
C SER A 218 -24.38 -26.52 -10.81
N LYS A 219 -25.02 -25.45 -11.29
CA LYS A 219 -25.94 -24.61 -10.51
C LYS A 219 -27.40 -25.01 -10.70
N TYR A 220 -27.80 -25.46 -11.89
CA TYR A 220 -29.20 -25.73 -12.24
C TYR A 220 -29.42 -27.15 -12.73
N ASN A 221 -30.51 -27.77 -12.25
CA ASN A 221 -30.95 -29.06 -12.77
C ASN A 221 -31.68 -28.91 -14.11
N ALA A 222 -31.95 -30.03 -14.79
CA ALA A 222 -32.55 -30.01 -16.13
C ALA A 222 -33.94 -29.32 -16.22
N THR A 223 -34.73 -29.36 -15.14
CA THR A 223 -36.02 -28.67 -15.07
C THR A 223 -35.81 -27.16 -14.96
N GLU A 224 -34.93 -26.73 -14.07
CA GLU A 224 -34.60 -25.30 -13.89
C GLU A 224 -33.96 -24.72 -15.15
N LEU A 225 -33.11 -25.48 -15.84
CA LEU A 225 -32.53 -25.08 -17.13
C LEU A 225 -33.60 -24.81 -18.19
N ALA A 226 -34.63 -25.66 -18.25
CA ALA A 226 -35.75 -25.46 -19.16
C ALA A 226 -36.64 -24.28 -18.73
N GLU A 227 -36.93 -24.15 -17.44
CA GLU A 227 -37.85 -23.15 -16.90
C GLU A 227 -37.27 -21.73 -16.83
N LYS A 228 -36.00 -21.58 -16.44
CA LYS A 228 -35.33 -20.28 -16.22
C LYS A 228 -34.58 -19.77 -17.46
N PHE A 229 -34.16 -20.67 -18.36
CA PHE A 229 -33.29 -20.33 -19.51
C PHE A 229 -33.73 -20.92 -20.85
N ASN A 230 -34.81 -21.73 -20.89
CA ASN A 230 -35.28 -22.42 -22.10
C ASN A 230 -34.22 -23.34 -22.74
N ILE A 231 -33.36 -23.97 -21.92
CA ILE A 231 -32.36 -24.94 -22.35
C ILE A 231 -32.88 -26.36 -22.11
N THR A 232 -33.03 -27.13 -23.19
CA THR A 232 -33.48 -28.54 -23.13
C THR A 232 -32.34 -29.55 -23.18
N ASN A 233 -31.17 -29.14 -23.67
CA ASN A 233 -29.96 -29.97 -23.68
C ASN A 233 -28.70 -29.09 -23.56
N ILE A 234 -28.11 -29.07 -22.37
CA ILE A 234 -26.94 -28.25 -22.04
C ILE A 234 -25.67 -28.69 -22.80
N ASP A 235 -25.52 -29.99 -23.06
CA ASP A 235 -24.33 -30.54 -23.74
C ASP A 235 -24.17 -30.04 -25.18
N SER A 236 -25.27 -29.58 -25.80
CA SER A 236 -25.29 -29.02 -27.16
C SER A 236 -25.53 -27.52 -27.21
N PHE A 237 -25.69 -26.87 -26.05
CA PHE A 237 -25.95 -25.44 -25.99
C PHE A 237 -24.67 -24.65 -26.31
N ASN A 238 -24.80 -23.55 -27.05
CA ASN A 238 -23.71 -22.63 -27.32
C ASN A 238 -24.24 -21.21 -27.20
N PHE A 239 -23.84 -20.51 -26.15
CA PHE A 239 -24.41 -19.20 -25.83
C PHE A 239 -24.10 -18.13 -26.88
N ARG A 240 -22.87 -18.15 -27.43
CA ARG A 240 -22.47 -17.25 -28.52
C ARG A 240 -23.36 -17.42 -29.75
N GLN A 241 -23.54 -18.66 -30.19
CA GLN A 241 -24.40 -19.00 -31.32
C GLN A 241 -25.87 -18.65 -31.04
N TYR A 242 -26.35 -18.91 -29.82
CA TYR A 242 -27.70 -18.54 -29.37
C TYR A 242 -27.97 -17.04 -29.56
N LEU A 243 -27.07 -16.17 -29.10
CA LEU A 243 -27.19 -14.72 -29.29
C LEU A 243 -27.11 -14.32 -30.77
N TYR A 244 -26.20 -14.94 -31.54
CA TYR A 244 -26.05 -14.64 -32.96
C TYR A 244 -27.30 -14.99 -33.77
N ASP A 245 -27.92 -16.14 -33.49
CA ASP A 245 -29.14 -16.63 -34.14
C ASP A 245 -30.38 -15.78 -33.80
N LYS A 246 -30.39 -15.17 -32.61
CA LYS A 246 -31.39 -14.18 -32.18
C LYS A 246 -31.21 -12.81 -32.85
N GLY A 247 -30.13 -12.61 -33.60
CA GLY A 247 -29.87 -11.40 -34.37
C GLY A 247 -28.99 -10.36 -33.66
N TYR A 248 -28.40 -10.70 -32.52
CA TYR A 248 -27.42 -9.84 -31.83
C TYR A 248 -26.07 -9.85 -32.53
N ARG A 249 -25.34 -8.74 -32.47
CA ARG A 249 -24.04 -8.48 -33.10
C ARG A 249 -23.18 -7.64 -32.15
N SER A 250 -21.85 -7.71 -32.24
CA SER A 250 -20.95 -6.83 -31.48
C SER A 250 -20.98 -5.41 -32.05
N LYS A 251 -22.06 -4.70 -31.71
CA LYS A 251 -22.32 -3.30 -32.06
C LYS A 251 -22.78 -2.59 -30.81
N THR A 252 -22.46 -1.31 -30.70
CA THR A 252 -23.01 -0.42 -29.67
C THR A 252 -24.42 0.04 -30.01
N LEU A 253 -25.15 0.59 -29.04
CA LEU A 253 -26.43 1.27 -29.28
C LEU A 253 -26.34 2.40 -30.32
N GLN A 254 -25.19 3.09 -30.39
CA GLN A 254 -24.97 4.15 -31.36
C GLN A 254 -24.90 3.61 -32.79
N GLU A 255 -24.35 2.42 -32.97
CA GLU A 255 -24.18 1.77 -34.28
C GLU A 255 -25.44 1.02 -34.75
N SER A 256 -26.20 0.40 -33.83
CA SER A 256 -27.43 -0.29 -34.18
C SER A 256 -28.41 -0.46 -33.02
N ARG A 257 -29.59 0.16 -33.12
CA ARG A 257 -30.68 0.00 -32.14
C ARG A 257 -31.34 -1.37 -32.10
N SER A 258 -31.19 -2.17 -33.16
CA SER A 258 -31.93 -3.43 -33.31
C SER A 258 -31.07 -4.68 -33.18
N SER A 259 -29.77 -4.59 -33.48
CA SER A 259 -28.85 -5.75 -33.44
C SER A 259 -27.74 -5.63 -32.40
N THR A 260 -27.65 -4.53 -31.66
CA THR A 260 -26.63 -4.35 -30.63
C THR A 260 -26.75 -5.36 -29.48
N ILE A 261 -25.60 -5.84 -29.01
CA ILE A 261 -25.47 -6.65 -27.79
C ILE A 261 -25.69 -5.84 -26.51
N ASP A 262 -25.56 -4.51 -26.56
CA ASP A 262 -25.84 -3.61 -25.43
C ASP A 262 -27.27 -3.78 -24.90
N ARG A 263 -28.23 -4.18 -25.74
CA ARG A 263 -29.61 -4.47 -25.33
C ARG A 263 -29.70 -5.66 -24.39
N VAL A 264 -28.82 -6.66 -24.56
CA VAL A 264 -28.78 -7.85 -23.72
C VAL A 264 -28.12 -7.54 -22.39
N ARG A 265 -27.05 -6.76 -22.46
CA ARG A 265 -26.24 -6.34 -21.31
C ARG A 265 -26.94 -5.33 -20.41
N TRP A 266 -27.53 -4.29 -20.98
CA TRP A 266 -28.17 -3.22 -20.25
C TRP A 266 -29.67 -3.45 -20.15
N GLU A 267 -30.03 -4.25 -19.15
CA GLU A 267 -31.42 -4.57 -18.80
C GLU A 267 -32.26 -3.34 -18.40
N PHE A 268 -31.61 -2.18 -18.21
CA PHE A 268 -32.18 -0.93 -17.72
C PHE A 268 -31.98 0.23 -18.70
N LEU A 269 -31.80 -0.07 -20.00
CA LEU A 269 -31.81 0.98 -21.01
C LEU A 269 -33.07 1.83 -20.94
N PRO A 270 -32.95 3.15 -21.21
CA PRO A 270 -34.12 4.00 -21.27
C PRO A 270 -35.07 3.44 -22.33
N GLU A 271 -36.37 3.61 -22.13
CA GLU A 271 -37.37 3.13 -23.08
C GLU A 271 -37.15 3.70 -24.49
N LYS A 272 -36.47 4.84 -24.56
CA LYS A 272 -36.08 5.52 -25.79
C LYS A 272 -34.64 6.02 -25.70
N ASP A 273 -33.94 6.02 -26.82
CA ASP A 273 -32.63 6.66 -26.91
C ASP A 273 -32.74 8.20 -26.80
N ARG A 274 -31.58 8.89 -26.77
CA ARG A 274 -31.52 10.37 -26.73
C ARG A 274 -32.24 11.09 -27.88
N TRP A 275 -32.63 10.36 -28.92
CA TRP A 275 -33.36 10.87 -30.09
C TRP A 275 -34.85 10.49 -30.09
N GLY A 276 -35.34 9.84 -29.02
CA GLY A 276 -36.73 9.46 -28.84
C GLY A 276 -37.15 8.15 -29.52
N TYR A 277 -36.22 7.36 -30.06
CA TYR A 277 -36.52 6.07 -30.69
C TYR A 277 -36.60 4.96 -29.64
N PRO A 278 -37.61 4.07 -29.71
CA PRO A 278 -37.78 3.02 -28.72
C PRO A 278 -36.60 2.05 -28.72
N ILE A 279 -36.16 1.67 -27.52
CA ILE A 279 -35.21 0.59 -27.27
C ILE A 279 -36.00 -0.59 -26.70
N TYR A 280 -35.98 -1.73 -27.40
CA TYR A 280 -36.67 -2.93 -26.95
C TYR A 280 -35.71 -3.82 -26.16
N LEU A 281 -36.05 -4.18 -24.93
CA LEU A 281 -35.26 -5.15 -24.18
C LEU A 281 -35.46 -6.58 -24.73
N PRO A 282 -34.51 -7.51 -24.50
CA PRO A 282 -34.67 -8.92 -24.81
C PRO A 282 -35.80 -9.56 -23.99
N GLU A 283 -36.15 -10.79 -24.34
CA GLU A 283 -36.94 -11.66 -23.46
C GLU A 283 -36.15 -12.11 -22.22
N ASN A 284 -36.88 -12.42 -21.14
CA ASN A 284 -36.31 -12.79 -19.84
C ASN A 284 -35.28 -13.93 -19.91
N TYR A 285 -35.47 -14.93 -20.79
CA TYR A 285 -34.48 -16.03 -20.95
C TYR A 285 -33.10 -15.54 -21.36
N THR A 286 -33.05 -14.59 -22.31
CA THR A 286 -31.79 -14.04 -22.81
C THR A 286 -31.12 -13.15 -21.76
N MET A 287 -31.92 -12.39 -21.00
CA MET A 287 -31.43 -11.58 -19.88
C MET A 287 -30.87 -12.47 -18.75
N ASN A 288 -31.62 -13.48 -18.31
CA ASN A 288 -31.18 -14.43 -17.29
C ASN A 288 -29.89 -15.15 -17.69
N LEU A 289 -29.79 -15.62 -18.96
CA LEU A 289 -28.57 -16.25 -19.47
C LEU A 289 -27.38 -15.30 -19.48
N TRP A 290 -27.61 -14.03 -19.82
CA TRP A 290 -26.56 -13.01 -19.79
C TRP A 290 -26.00 -12.80 -18.39
N ARG A 291 -26.87 -12.68 -17.39
CA ARG A 291 -26.46 -12.53 -15.98
C ARG A 291 -25.59 -13.69 -15.52
N GLU A 292 -26.02 -14.92 -15.80
CA GLU A 292 -25.24 -16.11 -15.45
C GLU A 292 -23.90 -16.15 -16.22
N TYR A 293 -23.86 -15.60 -17.45
CA TYR A 293 -22.61 -15.49 -18.20
C TYR A 293 -21.64 -14.48 -17.58
N GLU A 294 -22.13 -13.32 -17.12
CA GLU A 294 -21.33 -12.34 -16.37
C GLU A 294 -20.83 -12.93 -15.04
N ASN A 295 -21.71 -13.62 -14.30
CA ASN A 295 -21.35 -14.33 -13.06
C ASN A 295 -20.26 -15.38 -13.31
N TYR A 296 -20.37 -16.15 -14.40
CA TYR A 296 -19.34 -17.12 -14.77
C TYR A 296 -18.00 -16.44 -15.11
N GLN A 297 -18.00 -15.31 -15.82
CA GLN A 297 -16.76 -14.59 -16.10
C GLN A 297 -16.12 -14.01 -14.83
N LEU A 298 -16.92 -13.48 -13.91
CA LEU A 298 -16.46 -13.08 -12.58
C LEU A 298 -15.86 -14.29 -11.85
N LYS A 299 -16.54 -15.45 -11.87
CA LYS A 299 -16.02 -16.69 -11.30
C LYS A 299 -14.66 -17.08 -11.87
N VAL A 300 -14.47 -17.01 -13.18
CA VAL A 300 -13.18 -17.32 -13.83
C VAL A 300 -12.07 -16.39 -13.32
N LEU A 301 -12.37 -15.11 -13.10
CA LEU A 301 -11.43 -14.14 -12.54
C LEU A 301 -11.09 -14.49 -11.08
N LEU A 302 -12.10 -14.72 -10.24
CA LEU A 302 -11.91 -15.02 -8.81
C LEU A 302 -11.18 -16.35 -8.61
N ASP A 303 -11.54 -17.40 -9.36
CA ASP A 303 -10.85 -18.69 -9.33
C ASP A 303 -9.37 -18.54 -9.74
N PHE A 304 -9.06 -17.59 -10.64
CA PHE A 304 -7.67 -17.31 -10.99
C PHE A 304 -6.92 -16.59 -9.87
N TYR A 305 -7.54 -15.63 -9.17
CA TYR A 305 -6.94 -15.04 -7.97
C TYR A 305 -6.70 -16.10 -6.87
N ASP A 306 -7.62 -17.04 -6.67
CA ASP A 306 -7.42 -18.17 -5.76
C ASP A 306 -6.23 -19.05 -6.17
N GLN A 307 -6.10 -19.31 -7.48
CA GLN A 307 -4.96 -20.03 -8.03
C GLN A 307 -3.64 -19.26 -7.78
N LEU A 308 -3.61 -17.96 -8.09
CA LEU A 308 -2.45 -17.11 -7.85
C LEU A 308 -2.08 -17.10 -6.37
N SER A 309 -3.04 -16.86 -5.49
CA SER A 309 -2.87 -16.85 -4.03
C SER A 309 -2.30 -18.18 -3.54
N THR A 310 -2.90 -19.30 -3.94
CA THR A 310 -2.45 -20.63 -3.52
C THR A 310 -1.05 -20.95 -4.04
N GLU A 311 -0.81 -20.78 -5.34
CA GLU A 311 0.45 -21.20 -5.97
C GLU A 311 1.61 -20.27 -5.66
N LEU A 312 1.42 -18.95 -5.69
CA LEU A 312 2.49 -17.99 -5.47
C LEU A 312 2.89 -17.95 -4.00
N LYS A 313 1.93 -18.01 -3.06
CA LYS A 313 2.24 -18.10 -1.62
C LYS A 313 2.96 -19.42 -1.31
N ALA A 314 2.51 -20.55 -1.88
CA ALA A 314 3.23 -21.81 -1.72
C ALA A 314 4.65 -21.78 -2.33
N TYR A 315 4.82 -21.12 -3.48
CA TYR A 315 6.13 -20.96 -4.11
C TYR A 315 7.05 -20.08 -3.26
N ALA A 316 6.59 -18.93 -2.77
CA ALA A 316 7.34 -18.07 -1.85
C ALA A 316 7.67 -18.79 -0.54
N GLN A 317 6.73 -19.56 0.02
CA GLN A 317 6.96 -20.34 1.23
C GLN A 317 8.03 -21.43 1.02
N SER A 318 8.12 -22.01 -0.18
CA SER A 318 9.20 -22.94 -0.54
C SER A 318 10.59 -22.28 -0.54
N LYS A 319 10.63 -20.95 -0.60
CA LYS A 319 11.82 -20.09 -0.48
C LYS A 319 11.96 -19.47 0.94
N GLY A 320 11.10 -19.85 1.88
CA GLY A 320 11.11 -19.36 3.26
C GLY A 320 10.60 -17.93 3.43
N ARG A 321 9.70 -17.47 2.54
CA ARG A 321 9.17 -16.10 2.53
C ARG A 321 7.64 -16.09 2.42
N ASN A 322 7.02 -15.05 2.93
CA ASN A 322 5.62 -14.75 2.67
C ASN A 322 5.46 -13.98 1.35
N PHE A 323 4.25 -13.98 0.79
CA PHE A 323 3.93 -13.24 -0.42
C PHE A 323 2.50 -12.72 -0.38
N TRP A 324 2.30 -11.47 -0.79
CA TRP A 324 0.96 -10.86 -0.84
C TRP A 324 0.54 -10.49 -2.25
N ILE A 325 -0.77 -10.54 -2.47
CA ILE A 325 -1.41 -10.22 -3.74
C ILE A 325 -2.35 -9.04 -3.53
N ALA A 326 -2.05 -7.95 -4.21
CA ALA A 326 -2.91 -6.81 -4.39
C ALA A 326 -3.38 -6.70 -5.84
N ALA A 327 -4.42 -5.92 -6.07
CA ALA A 327 -4.95 -5.66 -7.40
C ALA A 327 -5.38 -4.20 -7.49
N ASN A 328 -5.02 -3.53 -8.59
CA ASN A 328 -5.55 -2.22 -8.97
C ASN A 328 -7.00 -2.40 -9.46
N LEU A 329 -7.97 -2.08 -8.62
CA LEU A 329 -9.38 -2.33 -8.90
C LEU A 329 -10.14 -1.03 -9.03
N LYS A 330 -10.99 -0.89 -10.04
CA LYS A 330 -12.03 0.15 -9.99
C LYS A 330 -12.90 -0.03 -8.74
N PRO A 331 -12.96 0.92 -7.81
CA PRO A 331 -13.53 0.67 -6.50
C PRO A 331 -14.98 1.19 -6.47
N THR A 332 -15.88 0.33 -6.93
CA THR A 332 -17.32 0.57 -6.90
C THR A 332 -18.02 -0.45 -5.99
N LEU A 333 -19.09 -0.01 -5.32
CA LEU A 333 -19.96 -0.87 -4.53
C LEU A 333 -21.12 -1.47 -5.35
N SER A 334 -21.31 -1.10 -6.61
CA SER A 334 -22.38 -1.69 -7.41
C SER A 334 -22.15 -1.61 -8.92
N TYR A 335 -23.24 -1.39 -9.64
CA TYR A 335 -23.27 -1.12 -11.06
C TYR A 335 -22.57 0.20 -11.39
N HIS A 336 -21.70 0.19 -12.39
CA HIS A 336 -21.10 1.40 -12.95
C HIS A 336 -21.63 1.58 -14.38
N PRO A 337 -22.26 2.71 -14.77
CA PRO A 337 -22.54 3.00 -16.17
C PRO A 337 -21.23 3.45 -16.86
N PRO A 338 -20.72 2.81 -17.95
CA PRO A 338 -21.32 1.85 -18.89
C PRO A 338 -21.06 0.36 -18.59
N GLU A 339 -20.40 0.02 -17.49
CA GLU A 339 -19.61 -1.19 -17.18
C GLU A 339 -20.31 -2.38 -16.47
N ALA A 340 -21.64 -2.42 -16.38
CA ALA A 340 -22.33 -3.57 -15.74
C ALA A 340 -22.00 -3.76 -14.25
N ARG A 341 -22.17 -4.99 -13.72
CA ARG A 341 -22.03 -5.37 -12.31
C ARG A 341 -20.56 -5.33 -11.87
N LEU A 342 -20.16 -4.45 -10.95
CA LEU A 342 -18.74 -4.27 -10.60
C LEU A 342 -18.44 -4.12 -9.10
N SER A 343 -19.32 -4.58 -8.21
CA SER A 343 -19.01 -4.52 -6.77
C SER A 343 -17.64 -5.13 -6.48
N ILE A 344 -16.79 -4.40 -5.74
CA ILE A 344 -15.44 -4.84 -5.35
C ILE A 344 -15.48 -5.96 -4.30
N VAL A 345 -16.57 -6.07 -3.53
CA VAL A 345 -16.70 -6.98 -2.37
C VAL A 345 -16.35 -8.44 -2.68
N PRO A 346 -16.85 -9.05 -3.79
CA PRO A 346 -16.40 -10.36 -4.26
C PRO A 346 -14.88 -10.54 -4.26
N LEU A 347 -14.12 -9.59 -4.84
CA LEU A 347 -12.66 -9.71 -4.95
C LEU A 347 -11.95 -9.68 -3.61
N LEU A 348 -12.51 -9.01 -2.59
CA LEU A 348 -11.88 -8.85 -1.28
C LEU A 348 -11.61 -10.18 -0.58
N ALA A 349 -12.38 -11.23 -0.90
CA ALA A 349 -12.15 -12.58 -0.37
C ALA A 349 -10.94 -13.30 -1.01
N HIS A 350 -10.48 -12.84 -2.18
CA HIS A 350 -9.49 -13.54 -3.01
C HIS A 350 -8.12 -12.83 -3.11
N ILE A 351 -8.02 -11.60 -2.60
CA ILE A 351 -6.78 -10.82 -2.53
C ILE A 351 -6.41 -10.49 -1.09
N ASP A 352 -5.17 -10.10 -0.85
CA ASP A 352 -4.70 -9.72 0.48
C ASP A 352 -5.21 -8.33 0.86
N PHE A 353 -5.11 -7.36 -0.04
CA PHE A 353 -5.72 -6.02 0.08
C PHE A 353 -6.00 -5.42 -1.31
N PRO A 354 -7.06 -4.62 -1.49
CA PRO A 354 -7.28 -3.86 -2.71
C PRO A 354 -6.38 -2.61 -2.72
N PHE A 355 -5.80 -2.32 -3.88
CA PHE A 355 -5.14 -1.06 -4.21
C PHE A 355 -5.96 -0.42 -5.33
N PHE A 356 -6.26 0.88 -5.32
CA PHE A 356 -7.14 1.40 -6.37
C PHE A 356 -7.00 2.87 -6.62
N GLU A 357 -7.29 3.29 -7.83
CA GLU A 357 -7.44 4.69 -8.18
C GLU A 357 -8.80 5.21 -7.72
N VAL A 358 -8.81 6.33 -7.00
CA VAL A 358 -10.00 7.15 -6.77
C VAL A 358 -9.93 8.38 -7.66
N TRP A 359 -10.81 8.46 -8.66
CA TRP A 359 -10.94 9.65 -9.48
C TRP A 359 -11.86 10.63 -8.76
N TYR A 360 -11.27 11.45 -7.88
CA TYR A 360 -12.00 12.33 -6.97
C TYR A 360 -12.84 13.40 -7.70
N ASP A 361 -12.48 13.76 -8.92
CA ASP A 361 -13.23 14.67 -9.78
C ASP A 361 -14.50 14.02 -10.37
N ASP A 362 -14.50 12.70 -10.64
CA ASP A 362 -15.70 11.97 -11.09
C ASP A 362 -16.85 12.04 -10.08
N ILE A 363 -16.53 12.19 -8.80
CA ILE A 363 -17.52 12.33 -7.72
C ILE A 363 -17.70 13.79 -7.26
N GLY A 364 -16.90 14.73 -7.76
CA GLY A 364 -16.95 16.13 -7.32
C GLY A 364 -16.57 16.30 -5.85
N TYR A 365 -15.53 15.58 -5.39
CA TYR A 365 -15.02 15.65 -4.02
C TYR A 365 -14.71 17.10 -3.58
N PRO A 366 -14.91 17.48 -2.30
CA PRO A 366 -15.49 16.70 -1.19
C PRO A 366 -17.03 16.69 -1.13
N LYS A 367 -17.73 17.28 -2.11
CA LYS A 367 -19.21 17.39 -2.09
C LYS A 367 -19.92 16.03 -2.08
N ARG A 368 -19.23 15.01 -2.60
CA ARG A 368 -19.50 13.59 -2.43
C ARG A 368 -18.19 12.95 -2.02
N ASN A 369 -18.21 12.10 -1.01
CA ASN A 369 -17.02 11.49 -0.42
C ASN A 369 -17.01 9.97 -0.59
N VAL A 370 -15.90 9.34 -0.23
CA VAL A 370 -15.62 7.91 -0.50
C VAL A 370 -15.81 7.03 0.73
N ALA A 371 -16.17 7.61 1.87
CA ALA A 371 -16.46 6.90 3.10
C ALA A 371 -17.46 5.74 2.95
N PRO A 372 -18.54 5.80 2.14
CA PRO A 372 -19.43 4.65 1.94
C PRO A 372 -18.70 3.42 1.41
N LEU A 373 -17.82 3.61 0.42
CA LEU A 373 -16.99 2.56 -0.18
C LEU A 373 -15.96 2.06 0.84
N PHE A 374 -15.20 2.96 1.44
CA PHE A 374 -14.10 2.63 2.35
C PHE A 374 -14.57 1.87 3.58
N ARG A 375 -15.64 2.33 4.22
CA ARG A 375 -16.22 1.65 5.39
C ARG A 375 -16.82 0.28 5.03
N THR A 376 -17.28 0.09 3.79
CA THR A 376 -17.74 -1.22 3.31
C THR A 376 -16.57 -2.18 3.08
N ILE A 377 -15.43 -1.71 2.53
CA ILE A 377 -14.22 -2.52 2.41
C ILE A 377 -13.72 -2.92 3.81
N TYR A 378 -13.62 -1.96 4.73
CA TYR A 378 -13.17 -2.22 6.10
C TYR A 378 -14.09 -3.19 6.87
N ALA A 379 -15.40 -3.20 6.56
CA ALA A 379 -16.34 -4.17 7.13
C ALA A 379 -16.08 -5.63 6.73
N THR A 380 -15.28 -5.88 5.69
CA THR A 380 -14.78 -7.23 5.36
C THR A 380 -13.58 -7.66 6.21
N GLY A 381 -13.08 -6.77 7.09
CA GLY A 381 -11.84 -6.98 7.85
C GLY A 381 -10.58 -6.71 7.02
N LYS A 382 -10.69 -5.97 5.91
CA LYS A 382 -9.59 -5.66 5.01
C LYS A 382 -9.17 -4.19 5.14
N HIS A 383 -7.86 -3.98 5.22
CA HIS A 383 -7.26 -2.70 4.87
C HIS A 383 -7.14 -2.55 3.36
N PHE A 384 -6.91 -1.33 2.88
CA PHE A 384 -6.88 -0.97 1.47
C PHE A 384 -6.02 0.27 1.25
N ALA A 385 -5.63 0.57 0.01
CA ALA A 385 -4.86 1.78 -0.29
C ALA A 385 -5.37 2.47 -1.56
N SER A 386 -5.29 3.81 -1.57
CA SER A 386 -5.61 4.64 -2.74
C SER A 386 -4.34 5.04 -3.49
N MET A 387 -4.35 4.88 -4.81
CA MET A 387 -3.28 5.26 -5.74
C MET A 387 -3.27 6.74 -6.10
N THR A 388 -4.33 7.45 -5.76
CA THR A 388 -4.55 8.85 -6.15
C THR A 388 -5.00 9.68 -4.95
N CYS A 389 -4.91 11.00 -5.08
CA CYS A 389 -5.48 11.96 -4.14
C CYS A 389 -6.08 13.15 -4.94
N PRO A 390 -6.95 13.98 -4.32
CA PRO A 390 -7.56 15.12 -5.03
C PRO A 390 -6.55 16.27 -5.20
N THR A 391 -5.75 16.26 -6.27
CA THR A 391 -4.67 17.25 -6.50
C THR A 391 -4.62 17.72 -7.96
N PRO A 392 -4.13 18.95 -8.24
CA PRO A 392 -3.92 19.46 -9.60
C PRO A 392 -3.07 18.55 -10.50
N SER A 393 -2.26 17.67 -9.92
CA SER A 393 -1.41 16.74 -10.69
C SER A 393 -2.18 15.60 -11.38
N PHE A 394 -3.38 15.25 -10.89
CA PHE A 394 -4.26 14.27 -11.56
C PHE A 394 -5.40 14.92 -12.33
N SER A 395 -5.97 16.02 -11.82
CA SER A 395 -7.11 16.67 -12.46
C SER A 395 -7.07 18.18 -12.31
N GLY A 396 -7.40 18.89 -13.38
CA GLY A 396 -7.57 20.35 -13.36
C GLY A 396 -8.77 20.81 -12.51
N TYR A 397 -9.66 19.90 -12.11
CA TYR A 397 -10.77 20.21 -11.19
C TYR A 397 -10.27 20.74 -9.84
N PHE A 398 -9.15 20.23 -9.33
CA PHE A 398 -8.55 20.64 -8.05
C PHE A 398 -7.54 21.79 -8.21
N GLN A 399 -7.49 22.43 -9.38
CA GLN A 399 -6.62 23.58 -9.56
C GLN A 399 -7.14 24.77 -8.76
N SER A 400 -6.38 25.18 -7.75
CA SER A 400 -6.72 26.28 -6.85
C SER A 400 -5.69 27.41 -6.91
N ASP A 401 -6.14 28.64 -6.59
CA ASP A 401 -5.29 29.79 -6.27
C ASP A 401 -4.71 29.70 -4.83
N ASN A 402 -5.34 28.90 -3.95
CA ASN A 402 -4.77 28.52 -2.66
C ASN A 402 -3.56 27.60 -2.90
N PRO A 403 -2.35 27.97 -2.41
CA PRO A 403 -1.16 27.12 -2.56
C PRO A 403 -1.23 25.82 -1.73
N TYR A 404 -2.15 25.70 -0.78
CA TYR A 404 -2.35 24.53 0.10
C TYR A 404 -3.84 24.19 0.24
N PRO A 405 -4.49 23.75 -0.85
CA PRO A 405 -5.90 23.41 -0.79
C PRO A 405 -6.09 22.12 0.03
N GLU A 406 -7.08 22.11 0.90
CA GLU A 406 -7.19 21.15 2.00
C GLU A 406 -7.89 19.83 1.64
N GLU A 407 -8.46 19.71 0.44
CA GLU A 407 -9.14 18.47 0.03
C GLU A 407 -8.21 17.24 0.08
N GLN A 408 -6.90 17.43 -0.11
CA GLN A 408 -5.89 16.34 -0.07
C GLN A 408 -5.69 15.79 1.35
N VAL A 409 -5.69 16.67 2.35
CA VAL A 409 -5.57 16.27 3.75
C VAL A 409 -6.90 15.77 4.31
N LEU A 410 -8.04 16.31 3.87
CA LEU A 410 -9.36 15.78 4.16
C LEU A 410 -9.51 14.34 3.63
N ALA A 411 -9.12 14.09 2.37
CA ALA A 411 -9.14 12.76 1.77
C ALA A 411 -8.21 11.77 2.50
N THR A 412 -7.05 12.24 2.96
CA THR A 412 -6.13 11.39 3.75
C THR A 412 -6.69 11.07 5.13
N ALA A 413 -7.33 12.03 5.79
CA ALA A 413 -7.95 11.81 7.08
C ALA A 413 -9.13 10.84 6.98
N GLU A 414 -9.98 11.01 5.97
CA GLU A 414 -11.07 10.08 5.62
C GLU A 414 -10.54 8.67 5.35
N LEU A 415 -9.48 8.55 4.52
CA LEU A 415 -8.84 7.28 4.21
C LEU A 415 -8.39 6.55 5.49
N ILE A 416 -7.62 7.22 6.34
CA ILE A 416 -7.07 6.60 7.56
C ILE A 416 -8.19 6.28 8.56
N ALA A 417 -9.11 7.20 8.81
CA ALA A 417 -10.20 7.02 9.78
C ALA A 417 -11.19 5.91 9.38
N THR A 418 -11.22 5.52 8.11
CA THR A 418 -12.05 4.42 7.58
C THR A 418 -11.27 3.13 7.34
N GLY A 419 -10.00 3.06 7.77
CA GLY A 419 -9.19 1.83 7.75
C GLY A 419 -8.24 1.68 6.56
N GLY A 420 -8.06 2.73 5.77
CA GLY A 420 -7.14 2.74 4.63
C GLY A 420 -5.69 3.10 4.99
N TRP A 421 -4.79 2.72 4.09
CA TRP A 421 -3.35 2.96 4.14
C TRP A 421 -2.98 4.10 3.18
N PRO A 422 -2.33 5.17 3.68
CA PRO A 422 -2.02 6.34 2.87
C PRO A 422 -0.73 6.16 2.06
N GLN A 423 -0.56 7.03 1.05
CA GLN A 423 0.62 7.08 0.21
C GLN A 423 1.39 8.40 0.36
N THR A 424 2.71 8.34 0.55
CA THR A 424 3.56 9.52 0.83
C THR A 424 4.00 10.30 -0.42
N THR A 425 3.83 9.73 -1.61
CA THR A 425 4.28 10.34 -2.86
C THR A 425 3.23 11.26 -3.49
N ILE A 426 2.08 11.44 -2.85
CA ILE A 426 0.91 12.06 -3.47
C ILE A 426 0.27 13.08 -2.54
N GLY A 427 0.26 14.33 -2.97
CA GLY A 427 -0.39 15.45 -2.29
C GLY A 427 0.28 15.96 -1.01
N HIS A 428 -0.36 16.90 -0.33
CA HIS A 428 0.15 17.59 0.87
C HIS A 428 -0.25 16.91 2.19
N ASN A 429 -0.15 15.57 2.27
CA ASN A 429 -0.77 14.79 3.36
C ASN A 429 0.17 14.26 4.45
N ILE A 430 1.47 14.56 4.33
CA ILE A 430 2.53 14.03 5.19
C ILE A 430 2.27 14.27 6.68
N THR A 431 1.75 15.45 7.05
CA THR A 431 1.44 15.79 8.45
C THR A 431 0.44 14.82 9.08
N TYR A 432 -0.57 14.40 8.32
CA TYR A 432 -1.62 13.48 8.80
C TYR A 432 -1.10 12.06 8.92
N ILE A 433 -0.31 11.60 7.93
CA ILE A 433 0.36 10.28 7.98
C ILE A 433 1.30 10.22 9.18
N ARG A 434 2.08 11.29 9.40
CA ARG A 434 3.01 11.36 10.51
C ARG A 434 2.30 11.37 11.86
N PHE A 435 1.23 12.16 11.99
CA PHE A 435 0.41 12.22 13.19
C PHE A 435 -0.10 10.82 13.60
N ILE A 436 -0.66 10.05 12.67
CA ILE A 436 -1.13 8.71 13.02
C ILE A 436 0.01 7.71 13.29
N GLN A 437 1.17 7.87 12.64
CA GLN A 437 2.35 7.07 12.98
C GLN A 437 2.89 7.36 14.39
N GLN A 438 2.73 8.58 14.90
CA GLN A 438 3.07 8.92 16.29
C GLN A 438 2.12 8.24 17.29
N HIS A 439 0.90 7.92 16.84
CA HIS A 439 -0.20 7.42 17.67
C HIS A 439 -0.90 6.20 17.05
N PRO A 440 -0.20 5.07 16.81
CA PRO A 440 -0.83 3.87 16.25
C PRO A 440 -1.97 3.32 17.11
N GLU A 441 -2.01 3.62 18.40
CA GLU A 441 -3.11 3.28 19.30
C GLU A 441 -4.44 3.98 18.94
N LEU A 442 -4.41 4.98 18.06
CA LEU A 442 -5.58 5.72 17.56
C LEU A 442 -6.07 5.23 16.19
N LEU A 443 -5.42 4.23 15.60
CA LEU A 443 -5.88 3.63 14.35
C LEU A 443 -7.25 2.97 14.52
N PRO A 444 -8.06 2.83 13.44
CA PRO A 444 -9.29 2.05 13.46
C PRO A 444 -9.11 0.67 14.10
N LYS A 445 -10.12 0.25 14.88
CA LYS A 445 -10.18 -1.05 15.58
C LYS A 445 -11.46 -1.77 15.19
N ASN A 446 -12.04 -2.52 16.12
CA ASN A 446 -13.34 -3.16 15.90
C ASN A 446 -14.42 -2.08 15.75
N GLN A 447 -15.22 -2.17 14.70
CA GLN A 447 -16.37 -1.29 14.53
C GLN A 447 -17.37 -1.49 15.68
N ASP A 448 -17.83 -0.38 16.28
CA ASP A 448 -18.63 -0.38 17.50
C ASP A 448 -19.86 0.55 17.39
N GLY A 449 -20.54 0.57 16.26
CA GLY A 449 -21.76 1.33 16.03
C GLY A 449 -22.97 0.81 16.80
N GLU A 450 -23.91 1.69 17.13
CA GLU A 450 -25.18 1.32 17.78
C GLU A 450 -26.23 0.79 16.79
N ILE A 451 -26.09 1.15 15.52
CA ILE A 451 -26.97 0.81 14.40
C ILE A 451 -26.14 0.06 13.35
N ALA A 452 -26.75 -0.83 12.58
CA ALA A 452 -26.11 -1.39 11.39
C ALA A 452 -26.79 -0.89 10.12
N LEU A 453 -26.00 -0.40 9.17
CA LEU A 453 -26.42 -0.16 7.80
C LEU A 453 -26.05 -1.39 6.95
N VAL A 454 -27.07 -2.07 6.44
CA VAL A 454 -26.89 -3.33 5.69
C VAL A 454 -26.56 -3.03 4.22
N TYR A 455 -25.37 -3.44 3.79
CA TYR A 455 -25.02 -3.55 2.38
C TYR A 455 -25.40 -4.96 1.88
N SER A 456 -26.47 -5.05 1.09
CA SER A 456 -26.85 -6.31 0.43
C SER A 456 -26.08 -6.44 -0.89
N LEU A 457 -25.05 -7.29 -0.89
CA LEU A 457 -24.30 -7.63 -2.10
C LEU A 457 -25.21 -8.15 -3.24
N PRO A 458 -26.11 -9.13 -3.00
CA PRO A 458 -26.96 -9.63 -4.08
C PRO A 458 -27.88 -8.52 -4.62
N SER A 459 -28.36 -7.60 -3.76
CA SER A 459 -29.14 -6.45 -4.23
C SER A 459 -28.31 -5.47 -5.04
N ALA A 460 -27.06 -5.20 -4.64
CA ALA A 460 -26.16 -4.29 -5.33
C ALA A 460 -25.74 -4.83 -6.70
N GLN A 461 -25.43 -6.14 -6.81
CA GLN A 461 -25.14 -6.80 -8.08
C GLN A 461 -26.38 -6.93 -8.98
N ASN A 462 -27.56 -7.04 -8.39
CA ASN A 462 -28.84 -7.08 -9.13
C ASN A 462 -29.56 -5.72 -9.17
N TYR A 463 -28.89 -4.62 -8.83
CA TYR A 463 -29.53 -3.31 -8.75
C TYR A 463 -29.93 -2.83 -10.15
N ARG A 464 -31.20 -2.41 -10.28
CA ARG A 464 -31.83 -2.10 -11.57
C ARG A 464 -32.43 -0.70 -11.54
N ARG A 465 -31.60 0.33 -11.73
CA ARG A 465 -32.08 1.71 -11.99
C ARG A 465 -32.05 1.97 -13.50
N ARG A 466 -33.19 2.38 -14.08
CA ARG A 466 -33.22 2.87 -15.46
C ARG A 466 -32.51 4.21 -15.53
N ASP A 467 -31.53 4.30 -16.42
CA ASP A 467 -30.65 5.46 -16.60
C ASP A 467 -31.45 6.77 -16.68
N SER A 468 -31.21 7.68 -15.72
CA SER A 468 -31.82 9.01 -15.64
C SER A 468 -31.15 10.05 -16.53
N GLY A 469 -30.10 9.68 -17.29
CA GLY A 469 -29.52 10.49 -18.35
C GLY A 469 -28.24 11.26 -18.00
N ASP A 470 -27.76 11.17 -16.76
CA ASP A 470 -26.45 11.69 -16.31
C ASP A 470 -25.66 10.59 -15.58
N PRO A 471 -24.64 9.98 -16.24
CA PRO A 471 -23.82 8.90 -15.66
C PRO A 471 -23.00 9.35 -14.43
N SER A 472 -22.75 10.66 -14.28
CA SER A 472 -21.93 11.20 -13.18
C SER A 472 -22.51 10.96 -11.79
N GLN A 473 -23.84 10.78 -11.74
CA GLN A 473 -24.62 10.66 -10.52
C GLN A 473 -24.57 9.26 -9.88
N ASP A 474 -24.01 8.26 -10.58
CA ASP A 474 -24.01 6.85 -10.16
C ASP A 474 -22.59 6.25 -10.09
N TYR A 475 -21.53 7.04 -10.34
CA TYR A 475 -20.15 6.56 -10.24
C TYR A 475 -19.84 6.03 -8.81
N TRP A 476 -19.07 4.94 -8.67
CA TRP A 476 -18.52 4.38 -7.41
C TRP A 476 -19.49 3.81 -6.35
N GLY A 477 -20.79 4.10 -6.41
CA GLY A 477 -21.71 3.85 -5.29
C GLY A 477 -22.82 2.83 -5.56
N TYR A 478 -23.44 2.32 -4.50
CA TYR A 478 -24.80 1.74 -4.54
C TYR A 478 -25.75 2.82 -4.05
N ARG A 479 -26.31 3.65 -4.96
CA ARG A 479 -27.00 4.90 -4.60
C ARG A 479 -28.03 4.78 -3.47
N PRO A 480 -28.92 3.77 -3.42
CA PRO A 480 -29.79 3.56 -2.25
C PRO A 480 -29.05 3.45 -0.91
N PHE A 481 -27.97 2.67 -0.88
CA PHE A 481 -27.13 2.50 0.30
C PHE A 481 -26.38 3.78 0.65
N GLU A 482 -25.83 4.46 -0.36
CA GLU A 482 -25.11 5.72 -0.17
C GLU A 482 -26.01 6.85 0.34
N SER A 483 -27.25 6.97 -0.16
CA SER A 483 -28.23 7.94 0.34
C SER A 483 -28.50 7.76 1.83
N VAL A 484 -28.65 6.52 2.29
CA VAL A 484 -28.87 6.23 3.72
C VAL A 484 -27.57 6.38 4.52
N PHE A 485 -26.41 6.09 3.91
CA PHE A 485 -25.11 6.38 4.54
C PHE A 485 -24.95 7.86 4.86
N TYR A 486 -25.16 8.75 3.87
CA TYR A 486 -25.08 10.20 4.11
C TYR A 486 -26.11 10.64 5.13
N LEU A 487 -27.35 10.13 5.06
CA LEU A 487 -28.36 10.47 6.07
C LEU A 487 -27.91 10.14 7.49
N LEU A 488 -27.32 8.96 7.71
CA LEU A 488 -26.81 8.57 9.02
C LEU A 488 -25.56 9.35 9.44
N SER A 489 -24.69 9.69 8.49
CA SER A 489 -23.51 10.52 8.69
C SER A 489 -23.90 11.94 9.12
N ASP A 490 -24.80 12.55 8.35
CA ASP A 490 -25.25 13.95 8.48
C ASP A 490 -26.15 14.15 9.71
N MET A 491 -26.83 13.11 10.17
CA MET A 491 -27.58 13.12 11.44
C MET A 491 -26.65 13.34 12.65
N ASN A 492 -25.35 13.01 12.51
CA ASN A 492 -24.21 13.19 13.45
C ASN A 492 -24.38 12.77 14.92
N ASN A 493 -25.55 12.25 15.30
CA ASN A 493 -25.91 11.81 16.64
C ASN A 493 -26.07 10.28 16.74
N ALA A 494 -25.75 9.55 15.67
CA ALA A 494 -25.66 8.10 15.66
C ALA A 494 -24.27 7.64 15.24
N THR A 495 -23.86 6.50 15.81
CA THR A 495 -22.75 5.69 15.30
C THR A 495 -23.34 4.46 14.66
N PHE A 496 -22.82 4.09 13.49
CA PHE A 496 -23.33 2.94 12.75
C PHE A 496 -22.19 2.13 12.15
N ASP A 497 -22.36 0.81 12.09
CA ASP A 497 -21.46 -0.11 11.38
C ASP A 497 -22.01 -0.43 10.00
N ILE A 498 -21.13 -0.79 9.07
CA ILE A 498 -21.55 -1.44 7.82
C ILE A 498 -21.60 -2.94 8.04
N VAL A 499 -22.72 -3.56 7.66
CA VAL A 499 -22.92 -5.01 7.72
C VAL A 499 -23.17 -5.54 6.31
N ILE A 500 -22.38 -6.50 5.86
CA ILE A 500 -22.51 -7.07 4.51
C ILE A 500 -23.38 -8.33 4.56
N PHE A 501 -24.43 -8.36 3.75
CA PHE A 501 -25.18 -9.58 3.46
C PHE A 501 -24.67 -10.15 2.13
N GLY A 502 -24.04 -11.32 2.23
CA GLY A 502 -23.45 -12.03 1.09
C GLY A 502 -24.48 -12.59 0.10
N ASP A 503 -23.97 -13.09 -1.03
CA ASP A 503 -24.76 -13.68 -2.12
C ASP A 503 -24.72 -15.22 -2.14
N ASN A 504 -24.15 -15.84 -1.11
CA ASN A 504 -23.91 -17.29 -0.98
C ASN A 504 -22.93 -17.89 -2.02
N GLU A 505 -22.49 -17.12 -3.02
CA GLU A 505 -21.66 -17.61 -4.13
C GLU A 505 -20.27 -16.95 -4.13
N PHE A 506 -20.20 -15.64 -4.35
CA PHE A 506 -18.95 -14.89 -4.48
C PHE A 506 -18.50 -14.25 -3.17
N TYR A 507 -19.44 -13.95 -2.27
CA TYR A 507 -19.16 -13.59 -0.89
C TYR A 507 -20.14 -14.35 0.00
N PRO A 508 -19.74 -15.51 0.54
CA PRO A 508 -20.68 -16.41 1.24
C PRO A 508 -21.02 -15.94 2.66
N TYR A 509 -20.35 -14.90 3.18
CA TYR A 509 -20.53 -14.47 4.54
C TYR A 509 -21.80 -13.60 4.70
N THR A 510 -22.69 -14.05 5.57
CA THR A 510 -23.78 -13.27 6.17
C THR A 510 -23.62 -13.38 7.68
N PRO A 511 -23.74 -12.29 8.46
CA PRO A 511 -23.59 -12.34 9.91
C PRO A 511 -24.58 -13.29 10.57
N THR A 512 -24.19 -13.78 11.73
CA THR A 512 -25.05 -14.56 12.61
C THR A 512 -26.04 -13.69 13.38
N LEU A 513 -27.08 -14.30 13.94
CA LEU A 513 -28.05 -13.62 14.79
C LEU A 513 -27.40 -12.98 16.03
N GLU A 514 -26.38 -13.62 16.61
CA GLU A 514 -25.62 -13.08 17.75
C GLU A 514 -24.90 -11.79 17.38
N GLU A 515 -24.25 -11.76 16.21
CA GLU A 515 -23.57 -10.57 15.70
C GLU A 515 -24.54 -9.43 15.38
N LEU A 516 -25.75 -9.74 14.89
CA LEU A 516 -26.78 -8.73 14.63
C LEU A 516 -27.45 -8.22 15.93
N SER A 517 -27.50 -9.05 16.98
CA SER A 517 -28.21 -8.72 18.22
C SER A 517 -27.55 -7.61 19.04
N LYS A 518 -26.31 -7.22 18.74
CA LYS A 518 -25.65 -6.07 19.37
C LYS A 518 -26.22 -4.72 18.92
N TYR A 519 -26.87 -4.69 17.75
CA TYR A 519 -27.40 -3.45 17.17
C TYR A 519 -28.81 -3.16 17.68
N LYS A 520 -29.08 -1.87 17.92
CA LYS A 520 -30.42 -1.38 18.28
C LYS A 520 -31.39 -1.42 17.09
N ALA A 521 -30.86 -1.22 15.88
CA ALA A 521 -31.60 -1.27 14.63
C ALA A 521 -30.74 -1.78 13.47
N LEU A 522 -31.36 -2.49 12.53
CA LEU A 522 -30.80 -2.85 11.22
C LEU A 522 -31.51 -2.05 10.15
N ILE A 523 -30.77 -1.34 9.31
CA ILE A 523 -31.33 -0.53 8.22
C ILE A 523 -31.01 -1.19 6.88
N LEU A 524 -32.04 -1.48 6.09
CA LEU A 524 -31.95 -2.15 4.79
C LEU A 524 -32.33 -1.17 3.67
N PRO A 525 -31.35 -0.50 3.04
CA PRO A 525 -31.59 0.38 1.91
C PRO A 525 -31.85 -0.42 0.63
N ASN A 526 -33.12 -0.49 0.21
CA ASN A 526 -33.56 -1.14 -1.02
C ASN A 526 -32.96 -2.56 -1.21
N ALA A 527 -32.93 -3.37 -0.14
CA ALA A 527 -32.42 -4.74 -0.16
C ALA A 527 -33.39 -5.69 -0.89
N THR A 528 -33.55 -5.48 -2.20
CA THR A 528 -34.53 -6.16 -3.04
C THR A 528 -34.26 -7.65 -3.23
N CYS A 529 -32.98 -8.06 -3.22
CA CYS A 529 -32.53 -9.44 -3.37
C CYS A 529 -31.95 -9.91 -2.03
N LEU A 530 -32.51 -10.98 -1.49
CA LEU A 530 -32.09 -11.64 -0.25
C LEU A 530 -32.23 -13.14 -0.46
N SER A 531 -31.51 -13.97 0.29
CA SER A 531 -31.83 -15.40 0.36
C SER A 531 -32.95 -15.66 1.37
N ASP A 532 -33.61 -16.82 1.28
CA ASP A 532 -34.62 -17.22 2.26
C ASP A 532 -34.02 -17.31 3.68
N MET A 533 -32.77 -17.79 3.80
CA MET A 533 -32.03 -17.81 5.07
C MET A 533 -31.79 -16.41 5.64
N GLN A 534 -31.52 -15.41 4.80
CA GLN A 534 -31.37 -14.03 5.24
C GLN A 534 -32.70 -13.44 5.71
N VAL A 535 -33.82 -13.77 5.06
CA VAL A 535 -35.15 -13.34 5.52
C VAL A 535 -35.48 -13.96 6.87
N ASP A 536 -35.23 -15.26 7.05
CA ASP A 536 -35.44 -15.94 8.33
C ASP A 536 -34.59 -15.30 9.44
N LEU A 537 -33.32 -15.01 9.17
CA LEU A 537 -32.41 -14.32 10.10
C LEU A 537 -32.95 -12.95 10.54
N LEU A 538 -33.46 -12.16 9.59
CA LEU A 538 -34.02 -10.83 9.89
C LEU A 538 -35.30 -10.95 10.74
N LEU A 539 -36.17 -11.91 10.44
CA LEU A 539 -37.38 -12.17 11.22
C LEU A 539 -37.03 -12.66 12.64
N ASP A 540 -36.00 -13.50 12.78
CA ASP A 540 -35.51 -13.96 14.08
C ASP A 540 -34.93 -12.82 14.93
N TYR A 541 -34.16 -11.92 14.30
CA TYR A 541 -33.65 -10.71 14.94
C TYR A 541 -34.80 -9.83 15.49
N VAL A 542 -35.84 -9.59 14.68
CA VAL A 542 -37.01 -8.81 15.13
C VAL A 542 -37.79 -9.55 16.21
N ASN A 543 -37.96 -10.87 16.10
CA ASN A 543 -38.62 -11.70 17.12
C ASN A 543 -37.96 -11.59 18.50
N GLN A 544 -36.64 -11.38 18.56
CA GLN A 544 -35.88 -11.21 19.80
C GLN A 544 -35.90 -9.78 20.37
N GLY A 545 -36.60 -8.85 19.72
CA GLY A 545 -36.74 -7.46 20.16
C GLY A 545 -35.97 -6.45 19.33
N GLY A 546 -35.30 -6.89 18.26
CA GLY A 546 -34.62 -6.00 17.32
C GLY A 546 -35.58 -5.11 16.54
N VAL A 547 -35.07 -3.97 16.06
CA VAL A 547 -35.79 -3.08 15.15
C VAL A 547 -35.23 -3.23 13.74
N LEU A 548 -36.10 -3.57 12.78
CA LEU A 548 -35.76 -3.70 11.37
C LEU A 548 -36.36 -2.55 10.58
N ILE A 549 -35.53 -1.75 9.91
CA ILE A 549 -35.95 -0.57 9.14
C ILE A 549 -35.65 -0.83 7.67
N GLY A 550 -36.68 -0.99 6.85
CA GLY A 550 -36.53 -1.10 5.40
C GLY A 550 -36.83 0.24 4.73
N VAL A 551 -35.91 0.70 3.88
CA VAL A 551 -36.11 1.91 3.07
C VAL A 551 -36.38 1.46 1.64
N GLY A 552 -37.60 1.72 1.14
CA GLY A 552 -38.05 1.22 -0.16
C GLY A 552 -38.35 -0.28 -0.19
N LYS A 553 -37.97 -0.97 -1.27
CA LYS A 553 -38.38 -2.36 -1.52
C LYS A 553 -37.40 -3.36 -0.92
N ILE A 554 -37.92 -4.34 -0.18
CA ILE A 554 -37.11 -5.34 0.54
C ILE A 554 -37.59 -6.75 0.19
N GLY A 555 -36.65 -7.65 -0.12
CA GLY A 555 -36.89 -9.10 -0.21
C GLY A 555 -37.89 -9.56 -1.27
N ILE A 556 -37.95 -8.89 -2.43
CA ILE A 556 -38.85 -9.22 -3.53
C ILE A 556 -38.25 -10.19 -4.56
N TYR A 557 -36.93 -10.43 -4.50
CA TYR A 557 -36.20 -11.41 -5.30
C TYR A 557 -35.36 -12.32 -4.39
N ASP A 558 -34.95 -13.48 -4.93
CA ASP A 558 -33.91 -14.34 -4.34
C ASP A 558 -32.52 -13.72 -4.54
N GLU A 559 -31.48 -14.35 -3.98
CA GLU A 559 -30.08 -13.89 -4.08
C GLU A 559 -29.56 -13.84 -5.52
N ASP A 560 -30.10 -14.68 -6.41
CA ASP A 560 -29.76 -14.73 -7.84
C ASP A 560 -30.54 -13.69 -8.67
N GLY A 561 -31.49 -12.97 -8.04
CA GLY A 561 -32.29 -11.93 -8.67
C GLY A 561 -33.50 -12.45 -9.46
N PHE A 562 -33.98 -13.67 -9.19
CA PHE A 562 -35.25 -14.21 -9.68
C PHE A 562 -36.42 -13.84 -8.76
N GLU A 563 -37.61 -13.69 -9.33
CA GLU A 563 -38.82 -13.37 -8.56
C GLU A 563 -39.20 -14.52 -7.64
N VAL A 564 -39.58 -14.19 -6.40
CA VAL A 564 -40.02 -15.19 -5.41
C VAL A 564 -41.53 -15.11 -5.25
N GLU A 565 -42.21 -16.23 -5.48
CA GLU A 565 -43.68 -16.33 -5.37
C GLU A 565 -44.14 -17.05 -4.09
N THR A 566 -43.22 -17.45 -3.21
CA THR A 566 -43.57 -18.15 -1.96
C THR A 566 -44.37 -17.21 -1.05
N ALA A 567 -45.41 -17.75 -0.42
CA ALA A 567 -46.31 -16.95 0.41
C ALA A 567 -45.58 -16.25 1.57
N ASP A 568 -44.60 -16.92 2.17
CA ASP A 568 -43.82 -16.37 3.29
C ASP A 568 -42.98 -15.16 2.88
N ARG A 569 -42.37 -15.20 1.68
CA ARG A 569 -41.60 -14.08 1.14
C ARG A 569 -42.47 -12.90 0.74
N LEU A 570 -43.63 -13.17 0.12
CA LEU A 570 -44.60 -12.13 -0.17
C LEU A 570 -45.12 -11.48 1.11
N ASN A 571 -45.37 -12.25 2.17
CA ASN A 571 -45.77 -11.71 3.48
C ASN A 571 -44.68 -10.83 4.10
N PHE A 572 -43.42 -11.25 4.05
CA PHE A 572 -42.29 -10.44 4.52
C PHE A 572 -42.17 -9.12 3.74
N ALA A 573 -42.16 -9.18 2.41
CA ALA A 573 -42.06 -8.00 1.56
C ALA A 573 -43.22 -7.00 1.77
N ASN A 574 -44.42 -7.49 2.11
CA ASN A 574 -45.61 -6.65 2.36
C ASN A 574 -45.50 -5.76 3.60
N TYR A 575 -44.56 -6.01 4.52
CA TYR A 575 -44.28 -5.07 5.60
C TYR A 575 -43.64 -3.77 5.09
N PHE A 576 -43.02 -3.76 3.91
CA PHE A 576 -42.29 -2.62 3.36
C PHE A 576 -43.10 -1.90 2.28
N ASN A 577 -44.14 -1.19 2.71
CA ASN A 577 -45.19 -0.63 1.84
C ASN A 577 -45.41 0.89 1.98
N ALA A 578 -44.57 1.60 2.74
CA ALA A 578 -44.64 3.05 2.91
C ALA A 578 -44.46 3.81 1.57
N THR A 579 -45.15 4.94 1.41
CA THR A 579 -45.12 5.75 0.18
C THR A 579 -45.16 7.26 0.44
N GLY A 580 -44.71 8.06 -0.52
CA GLY A 580 -44.72 9.53 -0.46
C GLY A 580 -43.47 10.15 0.19
N GLY A 581 -43.38 11.48 0.14
CA GLY A 581 -42.24 12.24 0.65
C GLY A 581 -42.22 12.40 2.17
N ALA A 582 -41.17 13.04 2.71
CA ALA A 582 -40.97 13.23 4.15
C ALA A 582 -42.14 13.95 4.88
N ASP A 583 -42.91 14.76 4.17
CA ASP A 583 -44.08 15.48 4.67
C ASP A 583 -45.39 14.64 4.64
N ASN A 584 -45.37 13.47 4.00
CA ASN A 584 -46.53 12.60 3.88
C ASN A 584 -46.64 11.66 5.11
N PRO A 585 -47.80 11.59 5.80
CA PRO A 585 -48.00 10.65 6.90
C PRO A 585 -47.86 9.17 6.49
N GLU A 586 -48.02 8.81 5.23
CA GLU A 586 -47.85 7.42 4.72
C GLU A 586 -46.37 7.07 4.43
N SER A 587 -45.43 8.00 4.69
CA SER A 587 -44.00 7.79 4.43
C SER A 587 -43.28 6.96 5.49
N ILE A 588 -43.92 6.72 6.65
CA ILE A 588 -43.44 5.89 7.76
C ILE A 588 -44.58 4.95 8.17
N GLU A 589 -44.35 3.64 8.09
CA GLU A 589 -45.28 2.63 8.61
C GLU A 589 -44.55 1.75 9.64
N VAL A 590 -45.16 1.55 10.81
CA VAL A 590 -44.55 0.80 11.93
C VAL A 590 -45.42 -0.38 12.29
N TYR A 591 -44.83 -1.58 12.25
CA TYR A 591 -45.47 -2.84 12.54
C TYR A 591 -44.84 -3.51 13.76
N ASP A 592 -45.68 -3.98 14.69
CA ASP A 592 -45.21 -4.86 15.76
C ASP A 592 -45.04 -6.29 15.21
N TYR A 593 -43.88 -6.89 15.47
CA TYR A 593 -43.56 -8.26 15.07
C TYR A 593 -42.78 -8.97 16.17
N GLY A 594 -43.31 -10.08 16.70
CA GLY A 594 -42.73 -10.76 17.86
C GLY A 594 -42.58 -9.80 19.05
N ASN A 595 -41.36 -9.63 19.56
CA ASN A 595 -41.03 -8.67 20.62
C ASN A 595 -40.41 -7.37 20.10
N GLY A 596 -40.21 -7.24 18.78
CA GLY A 596 -39.55 -6.11 18.13
C GLY A 596 -40.47 -5.38 17.17
N LYS A 597 -39.87 -4.63 16.24
CA LYS A 597 -40.61 -3.81 15.26
C LYS A 597 -40.03 -3.93 13.85
N ILE A 598 -40.91 -3.88 12.86
CA ILE A 598 -40.56 -3.66 11.46
C ILE A 598 -41.06 -2.27 11.06
N VAL A 599 -40.17 -1.45 10.52
CA VAL A 599 -40.44 -0.09 10.08
C VAL A 599 -40.24 -0.04 8.56
N SER A 600 -41.26 0.41 7.85
CA SER A 600 -41.16 0.72 6.43
C SER A 600 -41.01 2.21 6.24
N LEU A 601 -40.00 2.60 5.48
CA LEU A 601 -39.77 3.97 5.04
C LEU A 601 -39.90 4.08 3.53
N SER A 602 -40.50 5.18 3.08
CA SER A 602 -40.67 5.47 1.66
C SER A 602 -39.32 5.49 0.91
N GLN A 603 -39.35 5.09 -0.36
CA GLN A 603 -38.17 5.10 -1.23
C GLN A 603 -37.71 6.51 -1.64
N ASP A 604 -38.53 7.54 -1.42
CA ASP A 604 -38.27 8.89 -1.93
C ASP A 604 -36.96 9.48 -1.38
N VAL A 605 -36.58 9.17 -0.13
CA VAL A 605 -35.29 9.59 0.45
C VAL A 605 -34.10 9.08 -0.37
N MET A 606 -34.15 7.83 -0.82
CA MET A 606 -33.04 7.21 -1.56
C MET A 606 -32.88 7.79 -2.96
N ASN A 607 -33.95 8.37 -3.52
CA ASN A 607 -33.93 8.99 -4.84
C ASN A 607 -33.22 10.35 -4.81
N ASP A 608 -33.36 11.11 -3.73
CA ASP A 608 -32.98 12.54 -3.72
C ASP A 608 -31.84 12.88 -2.75
N TYR A 609 -31.59 12.09 -1.70
CA TYR A 609 -30.72 12.52 -0.60
C TYR A 609 -29.27 12.78 -1.01
N VAL A 610 -28.63 11.90 -1.82
CA VAL A 610 -27.26 12.15 -2.33
C VAL A 610 -27.16 13.47 -3.09
N ASP A 611 -28.15 13.79 -3.93
CA ASP A 611 -28.16 15.03 -4.69
C ASP A 611 -28.35 16.25 -3.77
N ARG A 612 -29.21 16.13 -2.76
CA ARG A 612 -29.45 17.16 -1.74
C ARG A 612 -28.23 17.38 -0.86
N HIS A 613 -27.56 16.31 -0.43
CA HIS A 613 -26.29 16.32 0.29
C HIS A 613 -25.23 17.11 -0.50
N ARG A 614 -25.06 16.80 -1.79
CA ARG A 614 -24.12 17.54 -2.64
C ARG A 614 -24.42 19.04 -2.67
N VAL A 615 -25.69 19.44 -2.74
CA VAL A 615 -26.09 20.86 -2.78
C VAL A 615 -25.83 21.58 -1.45
N ILE A 616 -26.09 20.94 -0.30
CA ILE A 616 -25.75 21.56 0.99
C ILE A 616 -24.24 21.69 1.17
N MET A 617 -23.46 20.73 0.66
CA MET A 617 -21.99 20.81 0.67
C MET A 617 -21.45 21.98 -0.17
N GLU A 618 -22.11 22.31 -1.30
CA GLU A 618 -21.79 23.52 -2.08
C GLU A 618 -22.02 24.82 -1.30
N SER A 619 -22.97 24.79 -0.36
CA SER A 619 -23.28 25.95 0.48
C SER A 619 -22.23 26.20 1.58
N GLY A 620 -21.20 25.34 1.69
CA GLY A 620 -20.08 25.54 2.62
C GLY A 620 -19.32 26.85 2.40
N SER A 621 -19.31 27.38 1.17
CA SER A 621 -18.66 28.65 0.83
C SER A 621 -19.29 29.87 1.51
N ILE A 622 -20.54 29.77 1.97
CA ILE A 622 -21.22 30.83 2.74
C ILE A 622 -20.39 31.24 3.97
N TRP A 623 -19.71 30.30 4.62
CA TRP A 623 -18.93 30.56 5.83
C TRP A 623 -17.73 31.50 5.60
N HIS A 624 -17.20 31.53 4.39
CA HIS A 624 -16.05 32.38 4.03
C HIS A 624 -16.40 33.52 3.08
N ASP A 625 -17.67 33.71 2.74
CA ASP A 625 -18.11 34.83 1.90
C ASP A 625 -17.85 36.18 2.61
N PRO A 626 -17.02 37.07 2.04
CA PRO A 626 -16.69 38.35 2.65
C PRO A 626 -17.85 39.36 2.63
N GLU A 627 -18.95 39.09 1.90
CA GLU A 627 -20.08 40.01 1.78
C GLU A 627 -21.05 39.98 2.98
N TYR A 628 -20.99 38.92 3.80
CA TYR A 628 -21.93 38.67 4.89
C TYR A 628 -21.27 38.73 6.28
N SER A 629 -22.06 39.10 7.30
CA SER A 629 -21.61 38.99 8.70
C SER A 629 -21.70 37.55 9.20
N GLU A 630 -20.95 37.17 10.25
CA GLU A 630 -21.00 35.82 10.81
C GLU A 630 -22.42 35.36 11.18
N GLU A 631 -23.26 36.26 11.71
CA GLU A 631 -24.66 35.97 12.03
C GLU A 631 -25.51 35.72 10.76
N ASP A 632 -25.27 36.49 9.70
CA ASP A 632 -25.96 36.30 8.42
C ASP A 632 -25.53 34.99 7.75
N LYS A 633 -24.24 34.67 7.78
CA LYS A 633 -23.68 33.42 7.23
C LYS A 633 -24.28 32.20 7.90
N GLU A 634 -24.29 32.19 9.23
CA GLU A 634 -24.88 31.11 10.03
C GLU A 634 -26.37 30.95 9.71
N ALA A 635 -27.13 32.04 9.67
CA ALA A 635 -28.56 32.01 9.36
C ALA A 635 -28.84 31.51 7.93
N MET A 636 -28.01 31.92 6.96
CA MET A 636 -28.13 31.47 5.57
C MET A 636 -27.82 29.98 5.43
N TRP A 637 -26.71 29.52 6.03
CA TRP A 637 -26.31 28.12 5.95
C TRP A 637 -27.34 27.20 6.59
N TRP A 638 -27.85 27.53 7.78
CA TRP A 638 -28.94 26.77 8.40
C TRP A 638 -30.23 26.79 7.58
N GLY A 639 -30.53 27.89 6.88
CA GLY A 639 -31.65 27.95 5.94
C GLY A 639 -31.52 26.97 4.78
N GLU A 640 -30.32 26.82 4.20
CA GLU A 640 -30.06 25.83 3.15
C GLU A 640 -30.01 24.39 3.72
N TYR A 641 -29.46 24.19 4.92
CA TYR A 641 -29.44 22.89 5.61
C TYR A 641 -30.86 22.34 5.78
N GLU A 642 -31.77 23.12 6.39
CA GLU A 642 -33.16 22.73 6.62
C GLU A 642 -33.87 22.41 5.30
N ARG A 643 -33.64 23.24 4.28
CA ARG A 643 -34.24 23.08 2.95
C ARG A 643 -33.82 21.80 2.23
N TYR A 644 -32.54 21.43 2.32
CA TYR A 644 -32.03 20.31 1.52
C TYR A 644 -32.04 18.99 2.28
N VAL A 645 -31.54 18.95 3.51
CA VAL A 645 -31.30 17.71 4.26
C VAL A 645 -31.98 17.65 5.63
N GLY A 646 -32.21 18.79 6.30
CA GLY A 646 -32.77 18.85 7.66
C GLY A 646 -34.13 18.19 7.79
N GLU A 647 -35.09 18.52 6.91
CA GLU A 647 -36.43 17.89 6.92
C GLU A 647 -36.37 16.36 6.78
N TRP A 648 -35.40 15.83 6.02
CA TRP A 648 -35.21 14.38 5.85
C TRP A 648 -34.54 13.73 7.06
N ILE A 649 -33.62 14.43 7.73
CA ILE A 649 -33.00 13.95 8.97
C ILE A 649 -34.06 13.90 10.07
N ASP A 650 -34.86 14.96 10.25
CA ASP A 650 -35.95 15.00 11.23
C ASP A 650 -37.01 13.92 10.97
N TRP A 651 -37.34 13.68 9.70
CA TRP A 651 -38.22 12.58 9.29
C TRP A 651 -37.66 11.21 9.71
N PHE A 652 -36.37 10.98 9.51
CA PHE A 652 -35.75 9.72 9.91
C PHE A 652 -35.62 9.57 11.43
N VAL A 653 -35.27 10.64 12.14
CA VAL A 653 -35.26 10.68 13.62
C VAL A 653 -36.65 10.35 14.17
N SER A 654 -37.71 10.91 13.59
CA SER A 654 -39.09 10.58 13.93
C SER A 654 -39.40 9.08 13.74
N ALA A 655 -38.87 8.46 12.68
CA ALA A 655 -39.00 7.02 12.48
C ALA A 655 -38.28 6.21 13.57
N LEU A 656 -37.06 6.60 13.96
CA LEU A 656 -36.32 5.98 15.06
C LEU A 656 -37.09 6.10 16.38
N ASP A 657 -37.63 7.29 16.69
CA ASP A 657 -38.41 7.55 17.89
C ASP A 657 -39.69 6.71 17.95
N GLN A 658 -40.43 6.61 16.83
CA GLN A 658 -41.62 5.77 16.73
C GLN A 658 -41.30 4.27 16.86
N ALA A 659 -40.09 3.87 16.46
CA ALA A 659 -39.57 2.53 16.65
C ALA A 659 -38.98 2.29 18.06
N GLY A 660 -38.86 3.33 18.89
CA GLY A 660 -38.26 3.25 20.22
C GLY A 660 -36.73 3.12 20.20
N VAL A 661 -36.07 3.52 19.12
CA VAL A 661 -34.62 3.49 18.97
C VAL A 661 -34.04 4.84 19.40
N GLN A 662 -33.33 4.86 20.52
CA GLN A 662 -32.62 6.06 21.00
C GLN A 662 -31.11 5.92 20.79
N THR A 663 -30.50 6.93 20.22
CA THR A 663 -29.04 7.00 20.04
C THR A 663 -28.35 7.45 21.34
N GLY A 664 -27.10 7.02 21.52
CA GLY A 664 -26.32 7.32 22.70
C GLY A 664 -25.63 8.69 22.65
N ILE A 665 -25.69 9.40 21.53
CA ILE A 665 -24.89 10.60 21.27
C ILE A 665 -25.77 11.85 21.17
N SER A 666 -25.26 12.98 21.65
CA SER A 666 -25.78 14.32 21.40
C SER A 666 -24.60 15.27 21.29
N THR A 667 -24.61 16.15 20.29
CA THR A 667 -23.49 17.04 20.02
C THR A 667 -23.93 18.39 19.48
N ASP A 668 -23.08 19.40 19.71
CA ASP A 668 -23.19 20.74 19.13
C ASP A 668 -22.37 20.87 17.83
N PHE A 669 -21.72 19.80 17.35
CA PHE A 669 -21.05 19.82 16.05
C PHE A 669 -22.03 20.13 14.93
N ASN A 670 -21.55 20.79 13.88
CA ASN A 670 -22.32 20.92 12.66
C ASN A 670 -22.70 19.52 12.10
N PRO A 671 -23.87 19.39 11.45
CA PRO A 671 -24.36 18.14 10.87
C PRO A 671 -23.37 17.42 9.92
N MET A 672 -22.49 18.14 9.22
CA MET A 672 -21.52 17.55 8.28
C MET A 672 -20.26 16.98 8.96
N VAL A 673 -20.24 16.87 10.30
CA VAL A 673 -19.21 16.13 11.04
C VAL A 673 -19.63 14.67 11.17
N MET A 674 -19.01 13.78 10.38
CA MET A 674 -19.20 12.35 10.54
C MET A 674 -18.47 11.86 11.79
N ASN A 675 -19.14 11.03 12.59
CA ASN A 675 -18.56 10.41 13.78
C ASN A 675 -18.52 8.88 13.63
N ILE A 676 -17.33 8.30 13.76
CA ILE A 676 -17.11 6.84 13.71
C ILE A 676 -16.64 6.38 15.08
N ARG A 677 -17.26 5.33 15.63
CA ARG A 677 -16.87 4.73 16.91
C ARG A 677 -16.20 3.39 16.71
N TYR A 678 -15.02 3.23 17.31
CA TYR A 678 -14.27 1.99 17.36
C TYR A 678 -14.05 1.53 18.81
N TRP A 679 -13.88 0.21 18.98
CA TRP A 679 -13.56 -0.42 20.24
C TRP A 679 -12.25 -1.21 20.15
N ASP A 680 -11.28 -0.83 20.99
CA ASP A 680 -10.10 -1.62 21.28
C ASP A 680 -10.40 -2.51 22.50
N SER A 681 -10.69 -3.78 22.22
CA SER A 681 -10.98 -4.77 23.26
C SER A 681 -9.76 -5.18 24.07
N GLU A 682 -8.54 -5.03 23.53
CA GLU A 682 -7.31 -5.44 24.21
C GLU A 682 -6.96 -4.45 25.32
N ASN A 683 -7.14 -3.16 25.05
CA ASN A 683 -6.77 -2.09 25.99
C ASN A 683 -7.95 -1.49 26.76
N ASN A 684 -9.18 -1.89 26.43
CA ASN A 684 -10.44 -1.31 26.90
C ASN A 684 -10.55 0.19 26.57
N VAL A 685 -10.41 0.53 25.29
CA VAL A 685 -10.42 1.92 24.81
C VAL A 685 -11.54 2.12 23.79
N THR A 686 -12.36 3.15 24.01
CA THR A 686 -13.29 3.64 22.98
C THR A 686 -12.63 4.78 22.22
N LEU A 687 -12.66 4.71 20.89
CA LEU A 687 -12.18 5.77 20.00
C LEU A 687 -13.37 6.36 19.24
N PHE A 688 -13.45 7.69 19.19
CA PHE A 688 -14.33 8.39 18.25
C PHE A 688 -13.48 9.16 17.25
N HIS A 689 -13.63 8.87 15.97
CA HIS A 689 -13.05 9.67 14.89
C HIS A 689 -14.11 10.66 14.40
N PHE A 690 -13.76 11.93 14.35
CA PHE A 690 -14.58 13.02 13.83
C PHE A 690 -13.96 13.52 12.54
N ILE A 691 -14.69 13.46 11.43
CA ILE A 691 -14.26 14.01 10.14
C ILE A 691 -15.22 15.13 9.79
N ASN A 692 -14.71 16.35 9.66
CA ASN A 692 -15.49 17.52 9.29
C ASN A 692 -15.49 17.69 7.77
N TYR A 693 -16.62 17.38 7.13
CA TYR A 693 -16.77 17.54 5.69
C TYR A 693 -17.25 18.94 5.30
N LEU A 694 -17.66 19.79 6.24
CA LEU A 694 -18.11 21.15 5.91
C LEU A 694 -16.94 21.96 5.33
N TYR A 695 -16.98 22.17 4.01
CA TYR A 695 -15.85 22.66 3.23
C TYR A 695 -16.27 23.78 2.28
N ASP A 696 -15.45 24.82 2.23
CA ASP A 696 -15.60 25.92 1.27
C ASP A 696 -14.76 25.65 0.02
N ASN A 697 -15.44 25.45 -1.11
CA ASN A 697 -14.82 25.17 -2.41
C ASN A 697 -14.69 26.41 -3.31
N ASP A 698 -15.11 27.60 -2.86
CA ASP A 698 -15.22 28.78 -3.74
C ASP A 698 -14.25 29.90 -3.36
N TYR A 699 -14.03 30.14 -2.06
CA TYR A 699 -13.21 31.27 -1.61
C TYR A 699 -11.80 30.85 -1.19
N ASN A 700 -11.70 29.83 -0.34
CA ASN A 700 -10.44 29.52 0.35
C ASN A 700 -9.95 28.07 0.18
N ASP A 701 -10.76 27.14 -0.34
CA ASP A 701 -10.44 25.71 -0.42
C ASP A 701 -9.99 25.16 0.95
N THR A 702 -10.87 25.30 1.94
CA THR A 702 -10.59 24.99 3.36
C THR A 702 -11.83 24.48 4.10
N ALA A 703 -11.61 23.67 5.14
CA ALA A 703 -12.67 23.23 6.04
C ALA A 703 -13.14 24.36 6.98
N VAL A 704 -14.42 24.30 7.39
CA VAL A 704 -15.02 25.27 8.30
C VAL A 704 -14.85 24.82 9.76
N ASP A 705 -14.05 25.58 10.51
CA ASP A 705 -13.72 25.29 11.91
C ASP A 705 -14.94 25.06 12.82
N GLN A 706 -14.81 24.08 13.72
CA GLN A 706 -15.74 23.85 14.83
C GLN A 706 -15.04 24.18 16.16
N VAL A 707 -15.64 25.06 16.97
CA VAL A 707 -15.04 25.54 18.22
C VAL A 707 -15.96 25.30 19.42
N ASN A 708 -15.40 24.79 20.51
CA ASN A 708 -16.10 24.53 21.78
C ASN A 708 -17.39 23.70 21.64
N ALA A 709 -17.41 22.74 20.71
CA ALA A 709 -18.56 21.86 20.52
C ALA A 709 -18.71 20.90 21.70
N ASN A 710 -19.91 20.81 22.29
CA ASN A 710 -20.16 19.75 23.26
C ASN A 710 -20.35 18.41 22.54
N PHE A 711 -19.81 17.35 23.12
CA PHE A 711 -20.02 15.98 22.67
C PHE A 711 -20.38 15.12 23.88
N THR A 712 -21.60 14.57 23.85
CA THR A 712 -22.16 13.75 24.92
C THR A 712 -22.39 12.35 24.39
N PHE A 713 -21.91 11.31 25.06
CA PHE A 713 -21.98 9.93 24.59
C PHE A 713 -22.28 8.93 25.71
N ALA A 714 -22.92 7.81 25.36
CA ALA A 714 -23.12 6.69 26.26
C ALA A 714 -21.81 5.94 26.52
N LEU A 715 -21.49 5.72 27.80
CA LEU A 715 -20.28 5.03 28.20
C LEU A 715 -20.44 3.51 28.11
N ARG A 716 -19.46 2.84 27.51
CA ARG A 716 -19.40 1.38 27.43
C ARG A 716 -19.43 0.72 28.81
N PRO A 717 -20.12 -0.42 28.98
CA PRO A 717 -20.22 -1.13 30.26
C PRO A 717 -18.86 -1.41 30.93
N GLU A 718 -17.83 -1.73 30.14
CA GLU A 718 -16.47 -2.05 30.60
C GLU A 718 -15.76 -0.86 31.28
N LEU A 719 -16.22 0.37 31.00
CA LEU A 719 -15.70 1.61 31.56
C LEU A 719 -16.60 2.21 32.65
N GLN A 720 -17.80 1.66 32.88
CA GLN A 720 -18.73 2.17 33.87
C GLN A 720 -18.18 2.04 35.30
N GLY A 721 -18.30 3.11 36.08
CA GLY A 721 -17.84 3.15 37.47
C GLY A 721 -16.32 3.32 37.64
N LYS A 722 -15.57 3.44 36.55
CA LYS A 722 -14.13 3.73 36.57
C LYS A 722 -13.87 5.24 36.50
N THR A 723 -12.71 5.67 37.00
CA THR A 723 -12.20 7.00 36.71
C THR A 723 -11.72 7.01 35.26
N LEU A 724 -12.19 7.98 34.48
CA LEU A 724 -11.86 8.05 33.05
C LEU A 724 -10.73 9.04 32.80
N ARG A 725 -9.91 8.71 31.81
CA ARG A 725 -9.09 9.67 31.09
C ARG A 725 -9.64 9.81 29.68
N ILE A 726 -9.94 11.04 29.29
CA ILE A 726 -10.44 11.37 27.97
C ILE A 726 -9.44 12.32 27.32
N THR A 727 -8.86 11.89 26.20
CA THR A 727 -7.82 12.65 25.49
C THR A 727 -8.26 12.89 24.06
N TYR A 728 -8.17 14.13 23.62
CA TYR A 728 -8.51 14.54 22.26
C TYR A 728 -7.24 14.81 21.46
N TYR A 729 -7.12 14.14 20.33
CA TYR A 729 -5.99 14.24 19.40
C TYR A 729 -6.46 14.82 18.08
N THR A 730 -5.59 15.57 17.42
CA THR A 730 -5.81 16.17 16.09
C THR A 730 -4.43 16.52 15.54
N PRO A 731 -4.21 16.64 14.22
CA PRO A 731 -2.91 17.04 13.66
C PRO A 731 -2.33 18.34 14.26
N GLU A 732 -3.17 19.25 14.75
CA GLU A 732 -2.78 20.50 15.43
C GLU A 732 -2.39 20.30 16.91
N TYR A 733 -2.85 19.21 17.54
CA TYR A 733 -2.49 18.79 18.90
C TYR A 733 -2.00 17.33 18.89
N PRO A 734 -0.85 17.05 18.24
CA PRO A 734 -0.39 15.68 18.06
C PRO A 734 -0.14 14.98 19.41
N ASP A 735 0.43 15.67 20.41
CA ASP A 735 0.66 15.11 21.75
C ASP A 735 -0.63 14.82 22.55
N GLY A 736 -1.79 15.25 22.06
CA GLY A 736 -3.10 15.08 22.68
C GLY A 736 -3.41 16.09 23.80
N LEU A 737 -4.69 16.42 23.93
CA LEU A 737 -5.23 17.30 24.96
C LEU A 737 -6.14 16.50 25.91
N THR A 738 -5.79 16.40 27.18
CA THR A 738 -6.66 15.77 28.18
C THR A 738 -7.85 16.68 28.48
N LEU A 739 -9.07 16.17 28.31
CA LEU A 739 -10.32 16.90 28.51
C LEU A 739 -10.94 16.56 29.87
N GLY A 740 -11.55 17.58 30.49
CA GLY A 740 -12.49 17.37 31.59
C GLY A 740 -13.82 16.82 31.09
N TYR A 741 -14.54 16.10 31.95
CA TYR A 741 -15.86 15.55 31.63
C TYR A 741 -16.87 15.72 32.77
N THR A 742 -18.14 15.72 32.41
CA THR A 742 -19.26 15.66 33.36
C THR A 742 -20.11 14.42 33.08
N VAL A 743 -20.71 13.86 34.13
CA VAL A 743 -21.68 12.77 34.01
C VAL A 743 -23.08 13.39 34.04
N GLU A 744 -23.82 13.25 32.95
CA GLU A 744 -25.20 13.71 32.82
C GLU A 744 -26.16 12.88 33.71
N PRO A 745 -27.37 13.39 34.04
CA PRO A 745 -28.32 12.68 34.90
C PRO A 745 -28.75 11.29 34.39
N ASP A 746 -28.66 11.08 33.07
CA ASP A 746 -28.95 9.82 32.39
C ASP A 746 -27.74 8.86 32.36
N GLY A 747 -26.60 9.27 32.92
CA GLY A 747 -25.36 8.48 32.99
C GLY A 747 -24.43 8.65 31.80
N ARG A 748 -24.78 9.47 30.79
CA ARG A 748 -23.88 9.76 29.67
C ARG A 748 -22.73 10.67 30.08
N ILE A 749 -21.65 10.61 29.33
CA ILE A 749 -20.45 11.44 29.54
C ILE A 749 -20.48 12.61 28.57
N LYS A 750 -20.35 13.83 29.09
CA LYS A 750 -20.24 15.06 28.31
C LYS A 750 -18.83 15.61 28.38
N VAL A 751 -18.27 15.93 27.22
CA VAL A 751 -17.00 16.66 27.04
C VAL A 751 -17.19 17.85 26.11
N THR A 752 -16.24 18.80 26.15
CA THR A 752 -16.19 19.92 25.20
C THR A 752 -14.96 19.75 24.31
N ILE A 753 -15.18 19.60 23.01
CA ILE A 753 -14.12 19.56 22.01
C ILE A 753 -13.74 21.02 21.67
N PRO A 754 -12.52 21.46 21.99
CA PRO A 754 -12.17 22.87 21.91
C PRO A 754 -12.04 23.36 20.46
N TYR A 755 -11.52 22.50 19.57
CA TYR A 755 -11.25 22.83 18.19
C TYR A 755 -11.23 21.56 17.32
N LEU A 756 -11.98 21.56 16.23
CA LEU A 756 -11.95 20.55 15.17
C LEU A 756 -11.93 21.27 13.82
N HIS A 757 -10.83 21.11 13.08
CA HIS A 757 -10.71 21.65 11.72
C HIS A 757 -11.15 20.61 10.69
N ILE A 758 -10.34 19.57 10.44
CA ILE A 758 -10.65 18.47 9.50
C ILE A 758 -10.86 17.15 10.23
N TRP A 759 -9.94 16.77 11.12
CA TRP A 759 -9.95 15.44 11.72
C TRP A 759 -9.52 15.46 13.18
N GLY A 760 -10.38 14.92 14.05
CA GLY A 760 -10.10 14.78 15.48
C GLY A 760 -10.41 13.37 15.97
N ILE A 761 -9.69 12.91 16.98
CA ILE A 761 -9.87 11.59 17.60
C ILE A 761 -10.04 11.75 19.11
N LEU A 762 -11.18 11.35 19.63
CA LEU A 762 -11.43 11.29 21.06
C LEU A 762 -11.15 9.88 21.58
N LYS A 763 -10.11 9.74 22.40
CA LYS A 763 -9.76 8.50 23.10
C LYS A 763 -10.37 8.51 24.50
N VAL A 764 -11.15 7.47 24.83
CA VAL A 764 -11.80 7.30 26.13
C VAL A 764 -11.33 5.99 26.76
N GLU A 765 -10.70 6.08 27.93
CA GLU A 765 -10.16 4.90 28.63
C GLU A 765 -10.19 5.06 30.15
N GLU A 766 -9.90 3.98 30.87
CA GLU A 766 -9.63 4.03 32.31
C GLU A 766 -8.37 4.87 32.57
N ASP A 767 -8.43 5.74 33.58
CA ASP A 767 -7.28 6.54 33.99
C ASP A 767 -6.15 5.65 34.54
N LYS A 768 -4.99 5.73 33.89
CA LYS A 768 -3.79 4.95 34.19
C LYS A 768 -2.62 5.89 34.46
N PRO A 769 -1.65 5.52 35.32
CA PRO A 769 -0.44 6.32 35.54
C PRO A 769 0.27 6.65 34.23
N GLN A 770 0.71 7.90 34.08
CA GLN A 770 1.43 8.38 32.90
C GLN A 770 2.90 8.65 33.25
N PRO A 771 3.81 8.50 32.27
CA PRO A 771 5.19 8.91 32.45
C PRO A 771 5.24 10.41 32.76
N SER A 772 6.10 10.78 33.71
CA SER A 772 6.36 12.21 34.01
C SER A 772 7.31 12.82 32.97
N THR A 773 7.52 14.14 32.99
CA THR A 773 8.55 14.79 32.16
C THR A 773 9.62 15.42 33.03
N TYR A 774 10.87 14.97 32.86
CA TYR A 774 12.07 15.55 33.43
C TYR A 774 12.58 16.69 32.54
N GLN A 775 12.46 17.93 33.01
CA GLN A 775 12.95 19.11 32.30
C GLN A 775 14.36 19.50 32.78
N ILE A 776 15.35 19.47 31.89
CA ILE A 776 16.69 20.03 32.15
C ILE A 776 16.74 21.46 31.62
N GLY A 777 16.44 22.43 32.48
CA GLY A 777 16.42 23.86 32.12
C GLY A 777 17.73 24.61 32.41
N GLU A 778 18.67 23.97 33.11
CA GLU A 778 19.96 24.54 33.48
C GLU A 778 21.06 23.46 33.42
N PRO A 779 22.34 23.85 33.31
CA PRO A 779 23.44 22.89 33.25
C PRO A 779 23.42 21.89 34.42
N THR A 780 23.29 20.61 34.11
CA THR A 780 23.02 19.54 35.06
C THR A 780 23.97 18.36 34.84
N GLU A 781 24.39 17.70 35.93
CA GLU A 781 25.19 16.47 35.88
C GLU A 781 24.47 15.31 36.57
N TRP A 782 24.38 14.16 35.90
CA TRP A 782 23.78 12.91 36.37
C TRP A 782 24.84 11.80 36.46
N THR A 783 24.83 11.03 37.56
CA THR A 783 25.79 9.94 37.82
C THR A 783 25.14 8.74 38.50
N GLY A 784 25.75 7.55 38.37
CA GLY A 784 25.28 6.32 39.03
C GLY A 784 24.13 5.60 38.33
N ASN A 785 23.38 4.79 39.08
CA ASN A 785 22.27 4.01 38.51
C ASN A 785 20.97 4.81 38.59
N ILE A 786 20.38 5.08 37.43
CA ILE A 786 19.19 5.90 37.26
C ILE A 786 18.12 5.05 36.58
N ILE A 787 16.92 5.02 37.16
CA ILE A 787 15.73 4.54 36.47
C ILE A 787 15.06 5.77 35.90
N LEU A 788 14.90 5.82 34.57
CA LEU A 788 14.17 6.88 33.90
C LEU A 788 12.77 6.35 33.55
N ASP A 789 11.78 6.76 34.33
CA ASP A 789 10.37 6.36 34.19
C ASP A 789 9.48 7.47 33.59
N GLY A 790 10.13 8.45 32.94
CA GLY A 790 9.51 9.63 32.37
C GLY A 790 10.29 10.20 31.19
N HIS A 791 9.62 10.97 30.33
CA HIS A 791 10.24 11.69 29.22
C HIS A 791 11.36 12.59 29.72
N LEU A 792 12.48 12.64 29.00
CA LEU A 792 13.61 13.50 29.33
C LEU A 792 13.73 14.61 28.29
N ARG A 793 13.37 15.83 28.66
CA ARG A 793 13.42 17.01 27.80
C ARG A 793 14.60 17.90 28.20
N ILE A 794 15.60 17.96 27.34
CA ILE A 794 16.89 18.64 27.61
C ILE A 794 16.89 19.98 26.86
N ALA A 795 16.73 21.07 27.62
CA ALA A 795 16.72 22.44 27.10
C ALA A 795 18.00 23.24 27.46
N SER A 796 18.97 22.58 28.10
CA SER A 796 20.27 23.15 28.50
C SER A 796 21.35 22.05 28.47
N ASP A 797 22.47 22.21 29.17
CA ASP A 797 23.55 21.23 29.15
C ASP A 797 23.28 20.06 30.11
N LEU A 798 23.09 18.85 29.59
CA LEU A 798 23.06 17.64 30.40
C LEU A 798 24.35 16.83 30.20
N THR A 799 25.09 16.62 31.29
CA THR A 799 26.17 15.65 31.33
C THR A 799 25.75 14.42 32.13
N ILE A 800 25.74 13.26 31.49
CA ILE A 800 25.56 11.97 32.16
C ILE A 800 26.92 11.29 32.19
N ARG A 801 27.42 10.92 33.38
CA ARG A 801 28.71 10.27 33.51
C ARG A 801 28.74 9.15 34.53
N ASP A 802 29.54 8.12 34.25
CA ASP A 802 29.74 6.97 35.14
C ASP A 802 28.39 6.39 35.61
N ALA A 803 27.49 6.16 34.64
CA ALA A 803 26.08 5.93 34.92
C ALA A 803 25.49 4.75 34.15
N THR A 804 24.42 4.18 34.70
CA THR A 804 23.53 3.26 33.98
C THR A 804 22.12 3.83 34.03
N LEU A 805 21.58 4.21 32.88
CA LEU A 805 20.19 4.60 32.69
C LEU A 805 19.38 3.37 32.28
N ARG A 806 18.46 2.93 33.13
CA ARG A 806 17.47 1.91 32.80
C ARG A 806 16.13 2.56 32.53
N ILE A 807 15.64 2.44 31.30
CA ILE A 807 14.46 3.15 30.85
C ILE A 807 13.22 2.31 31.11
N GLN A 808 12.26 2.82 31.88
CA GLN A 808 11.06 2.10 32.27
C GLN A 808 9.82 2.74 31.64
N SER A 809 9.15 2.01 30.75
CA SER A 809 7.85 2.46 30.24
C SER A 809 6.78 2.34 31.33
N ILE A 810 5.91 3.34 31.41
CA ILE A 810 4.79 3.36 32.35
C ILE A 810 3.50 3.19 31.55
N SER A 811 2.69 2.18 31.91
CA SER A 811 1.45 1.85 31.20
C SER A 811 1.64 1.58 29.69
N GLY A 812 2.80 1.02 29.31
CA GLY A 812 3.16 0.75 27.92
C GLY A 812 3.59 1.97 27.10
N VAL A 813 3.64 3.16 27.69
CA VAL A 813 4.03 4.39 26.98
C VAL A 813 5.57 4.42 26.77
N PRO A 814 6.06 4.59 25.53
CA PRO A 814 7.50 4.72 25.26
C PRO A 814 8.10 5.99 25.86
N ILE A 815 9.36 5.93 26.29
CA ILE A 815 10.07 7.09 26.86
C ILE A 815 10.88 7.84 25.80
N LYS A 816 10.42 9.04 25.46
CA LYS A 816 11.16 10.03 24.64
C LYS A 816 12.32 10.69 25.41
N ILE A 817 13.53 10.68 24.84
CA ILE A 817 14.67 11.53 25.26
C ILE A 817 14.94 12.53 24.14
N GLU A 818 14.81 13.82 24.43
CA GLU A 818 14.87 14.89 23.43
C GLU A 818 15.88 15.96 23.83
N VAL A 819 16.80 16.27 22.93
CA VAL A 819 17.79 17.35 23.06
C VAL A 819 17.38 18.49 22.15
N LEU A 820 16.91 19.58 22.74
CA LEU A 820 16.35 20.72 22.01
C LEU A 820 17.46 21.60 21.41
N ASN A 821 17.06 22.45 20.46
CA ASN A 821 17.93 23.49 19.88
C ASN A 821 18.70 24.28 20.96
N GLY A 822 20.02 24.42 20.77
CA GLY A 822 20.91 25.14 21.69
C GLY A 822 21.29 24.38 22.96
N ALA A 823 20.73 23.19 23.19
CA ALA A 823 21.06 22.33 24.32
C ALA A 823 22.22 21.37 24.00
N SER A 824 22.76 20.69 25.02
CA SER A 824 23.81 19.69 24.83
C SER A 824 23.55 18.42 25.64
N LEU A 825 23.83 17.27 25.04
CA LEU A 825 23.86 15.98 25.71
C LEU A 825 25.26 15.38 25.63
N ASN A 826 25.90 15.24 26.81
CA ASN A 826 27.23 14.65 26.96
C ASN A 826 27.13 13.35 27.75
N MET A 827 27.29 12.20 27.10
CA MET A 827 27.31 10.88 27.73
C MET A 827 28.73 10.34 27.81
N VAL A 828 29.26 10.11 29.01
CA VAL A 828 30.63 9.63 29.24
C VAL A 828 30.65 8.43 30.18
N ASN A 829 31.07 7.27 29.69
CA ASN A 829 31.02 6.02 30.48
C ASN A 829 29.59 5.70 30.95
N VAL A 830 28.63 5.73 30.01
CA VAL A 830 27.20 5.52 30.27
C VAL A 830 26.72 4.23 29.62
N THR A 831 25.85 3.49 30.30
CA THR A 831 25.02 2.46 29.66
C THR A 831 23.57 2.92 29.66
N VAL A 832 22.91 2.91 28.50
CA VAL A 832 21.46 3.15 28.36
C VAL A 832 20.83 1.86 27.86
N GLU A 833 19.84 1.35 28.57
CA GLU A 833 19.14 0.10 28.22
C GLU A 833 17.69 0.10 28.71
N PRO A 834 16.79 -0.71 28.11
CA PRO A 834 15.45 -0.92 28.63
C PRO A 834 15.50 -1.54 30.03
N TYR A 835 14.53 -1.19 30.88
CA TYR A 835 14.41 -1.76 32.21
C TYR A 835 14.01 -3.24 32.14
N ASP A 836 13.10 -3.59 31.22
CA ASP A 836 12.59 -4.93 30.89
C ASP A 836 12.20 -5.02 29.40
N GLY A 837 11.60 -6.13 28.98
CA GLY A 837 11.23 -6.38 27.58
C GLY A 837 10.01 -5.60 27.08
N ASP A 838 9.21 -5.03 27.99
CA ASP A 838 8.02 -4.25 27.64
C ASP A 838 8.34 -2.73 27.60
N SER A 839 9.54 -2.34 28.05
CA SER A 839 10.00 -0.96 28.05
C SER A 839 10.63 -0.57 26.71
N SER A 840 10.19 0.56 26.15
CA SER A 840 10.70 1.11 24.90
C SER A 840 11.07 2.58 25.03
N TYR A 841 12.06 3.02 24.25
CA TYR A 841 12.55 4.40 24.30
C TYR A 841 13.26 4.78 23.00
N TYR A 842 13.38 6.07 22.73
CA TYR A 842 14.10 6.60 21.56
C TYR A 842 14.75 7.94 21.89
N ILE A 843 15.75 8.32 21.10
CA ILE A 843 16.54 9.54 21.32
C ILE A 843 16.45 10.44 20.08
N ILE A 844 16.04 11.69 20.28
CA ILE A 844 16.03 12.73 19.25
C ILE A 844 16.96 13.85 19.67
N VAL A 845 17.86 14.24 18.76
CA VAL A 845 18.74 15.40 18.89
C VAL A 845 18.39 16.38 17.77
N ASP A 846 17.77 17.49 18.14
CA ASP A 846 17.24 18.49 17.20
C ASP A 846 18.33 19.31 16.51
N GLU A 847 17.95 19.96 15.41
CA GLU A 847 18.77 20.98 14.75
C GLU A 847 19.27 22.03 15.74
N GLY A 848 20.57 22.34 15.68
CA GLY A 848 21.25 23.31 16.54
C GLY A 848 21.53 22.84 17.97
N ALA A 849 21.18 21.60 18.34
CA ALA A 849 21.67 20.97 19.56
C ALA A 849 23.13 20.50 19.41
N SER A 850 23.69 19.86 20.44
CA SER A 850 24.99 19.18 20.36
C SER A 850 24.98 17.83 21.09
N LEU A 851 25.65 16.84 20.50
CA LEU A 851 25.76 15.49 21.05
C LEU A 851 27.21 15.04 21.15
N ARG A 852 27.60 14.58 22.34
CA ARG A 852 28.85 13.87 22.57
C ARG A 852 28.60 12.56 23.30
N ILE A 853 29.10 11.46 22.74
CA ILE A 853 29.04 10.13 23.36
C ILE A 853 30.45 9.56 23.44
N GLU A 854 30.87 9.17 24.63
CA GLU A 854 32.22 8.65 24.86
C GLU A 854 32.19 7.44 25.80
N ASN A 855 32.91 6.37 25.44
CA ASN A 855 33.04 5.15 26.24
C ASN A 855 31.69 4.55 26.70
N SER A 856 30.63 4.68 25.88
CA SER A 856 29.26 4.39 26.30
C SER A 856 28.62 3.23 25.51
N THR A 857 27.51 2.70 26.00
CA THR A 857 26.72 1.63 25.34
C THR A 857 25.26 2.02 25.34
N ILE A 858 24.62 2.00 24.17
CA ILE A 858 23.18 2.23 24.02
C ILE A 858 22.57 0.97 23.43
N LYS A 859 21.53 0.42 24.07
CA LYS A 859 20.91 -0.84 23.68
C LYS A 859 19.41 -0.70 23.47
N GLY A 860 18.86 -1.27 22.41
CA GLY A 860 17.40 -1.37 22.27
C GLY A 860 16.70 -0.01 22.12
N ALA A 861 17.40 1.01 21.61
CA ALA A 861 16.77 2.28 21.29
C ALA A 861 15.93 2.16 20.01
N GLY A 862 14.80 2.84 20.00
CA GLY A 862 13.88 2.94 18.88
C GLY A 862 12.68 1.99 18.94
N LEU A 863 11.67 2.29 18.13
CA LEU A 863 10.44 1.51 17.97
C LEU A 863 9.76 1.82 16.62
N TRP A 864 8.68 1.07 16.31
CA TRP A 864 7.78 1.42 15.21
C TRP A 864 7.11 2.77 15.47
N GLY A 865 6.91 3.56 14.42
CA GLY A 865 6.36 4.91 14.46
C GLY A 865 6.95 5.74 13.33
N PRO A 866 6.99 7.09 13.46
CA PRO A 866 7.73 7.92 12.52
C PRO A 866 9.19 7.49 12.39
N LEU A 867 9.83 7.91 11.30
CA LEU A 867 11.20 7.50 11.00
C LEU A 867 12.18 7.94 12.11
N ASP A 868 11.95 9.10 12.74
CA ASP A 868 12.78 9.63 13.84
C ASP A 868 12.59 8.91 15.19
N PHE A 869 11.69 7.91 15.26
CA PHE A 869 11.55 7.02 16.42
C PHE A 869 12.38 5.75 16.25
N GLY A 870 13.08 5.56 15.13
CA GLY A 870 13.75 4.30 14.77
C GLY A 870 15.02 3.95 15.58
N GLY A 871 15.52 4.85 16.43
CA GLY A 871 16.75 4.64 17.19
C GLY A 871 17.25 5.91 17.86
N ILE A 872 18.46 6.33 17.48
CA ILE A 872 19.03 7.65 17.83
C ILE A 872 19.07 8.53 16.58
N TRP A 873 18.15 9.49 16.51
CA TRP A 873 18.03 10.46 15.43
C TRP A 873 18.82 11.74 15.74
N ILE A 874 19.67 12.17 14.81
CA ILE A 874 20.58 13.30 15.01
C ILE A 874 20.48 14.28 13.84
N GLU A 875 19.94 15.46 14.12
CA GLU A 875 19.92 16.64 13.23
C GLU A 875 20.94 17.71 13.64
N SER A 876 22.02 17.31 14.32
CA SER A 876 22.98 18.21 14.94
C SER A 876 24.35 18.14 14.26
N GLU A 877 24.94 19.31 14.01
CA GLU A 877 26.32 19.44 13.53
C GLU A 877 27.34 19.16 14.65
N ASP A 878 28.59 18.90 14.26
CA ASP A 878 29.73 18.68 15.17
C ASP A 878 29.52 17.52 16.16
N THR A 879 28.71 16.52 15.78
CA THR A 879 28.47 15.32 16.59
C THR A 879 29.77 14.50 16.75
N VAL A 880 30.08 14.12 18.00
CA VAL A 880 31.28 13.34 18.32
C VAL A 880 30.92 12.06 19.08
N VAL A 881 31.26 10.91 18.51
CA VAL A 881 30.99 9.59 19.10
C VAL A 881 32.28 8.78 19.16
N LEU A 882 32.73 8.43 20.37
CA LEU A 882 34.03 7.81 20.61
C LEU A 882 33.89 6.55 21.46
N ASN A 883 34.59 5.48 21.08
CA ASN A 883 34.76 4.26 21.90
C ASN A 883 33.43 3.65 22.40
N SER A 884 32.37 3.72 21.60
CA SER A 884 31.00 3.43 22.06
C SER A 884 30.32 2.31 21.27
N ARG A 885 29.26 1.72 21.85
CA ARG A 885 28.52 0.58 21.26
C ARG A 885 27.04 0.89 21.10
N PHE A 886 26.48 0.47 19.97
CA PHE A 886 25.05 0.59 19.62
C PHE A 886 24.53 -0.80 19.27
N GLU A 887 23.68 -1.34 20.14
CA GLU A 887 23.33 -2.77 20.16
C GLU A 887 21.81 -2.97 20.06
N ASN A 888 21.36 -3.69 19.03
CA ASN A 888 19.96 -4.10 18.84
C ASN A 888 18.96 -2.93 18.89
N CYS A 889 19.33 -1.75 18.37
CA CYS A 889 18.38 -0.67 18.14
C CYS A 889 17.37 -1.08 17.05
N TYR A 890 16.14 -0.59 17.15
CA TYR A 890 15.01 -1.07 16.36
C TYR A 890 15.22 -0.97 14.84
N GLN A 891 15.57 0.22 14.35
CA GLN A 891 15.93 0.43 12.95
C GLN A 891 17.42 0.74 12.83
N TYR A 892 17.86 1.89 13.33
CA TYR A 892 19.24 2.33 13.18
C TYR A 892 19.96 2.52 14.51
N GLY A 893 21.26 2.19 14.53
CA GLY A 893 22.13 2.53 15.65
C GLY A 893 22.31 4.04 15.77
N LEU A 894 22.58 4.72 14.66
CA LEU A 894 22.61 6.19 14.56
C LEU A 894 22.06 6.60 13.18
N PHE A 895 21.21 7.62 13.15
CA PHE A 895 20.82 8.31 11.92
C PHE A 895 21.33 9.75 11.96
N LEU A 896 22.24 10.09 11.04
CA LEU A 896 22.72 11.44 10.80
C LEU A 896 21.88 12.09 9.69
N MET A 897 20.91 12.90 10.10
CA MET A 897 20.06 13.67 9.20
C MET A 897 20.63 15.08 9.13
N GLU A 898 21.32 15.45 8.05
CA GLU A 898 22.03 16.74 7.97
C GLU A 898 23.08 16.98 9.09
N GLY A 899 23.46 15.94 9.82
CA GLY A 899 24.47 15.99 10.89
C GLY A 899 25.90 16.19 10.37
N ASN A 900 26.22 17.39 9.91
CA ASN A 900 27.51 17.75 9.31
C ASN A 900 28.64 17.72 10.33
N HIS A 901 29.88 17.63 9.84
CA HIS A 901 31.10 17.70 10.68
C HIS A 901 31.20 16.58 11.74
N THR A 902 30.51 15.46 11.50
CA THR A 902 30.46 14.33 12.44
C THR A 902 31.75 13.51 12.44
N TYR A 903 32.22 13.18 13.65
CA TYR A 903 33.38 12.31 13.86
C TYR A 903 33.02 11.12 14.75
N ILE A 904 33.06 9.92 14.16
CA ILE A 904 32.79 8.65 14.82
C ILE A 904 34.07 7.82 14.83
N ARG A 905 34.50 7.37 16.01
CA ARG A 905 35.74 6.60 16.12
C ARG A 905 35.71 5.51 17.17
N ASN A 906 36.29 4.36 16.84
CA ASN A 906 36.42 3.21 17.74
C ASN A 906 35.05 2.68 18.21
N CYS A 907 34.01 2.77 17.38
CA CYS A 907 32.65 2.39 17.75
C CYS A 907 32.25 1.02 17.20
N THR A 908 31.22 0.42 17.80
CA THR A 908 30.65 -0.85 17.34
C THR A 908 29.14 -0.73 17.14
N PHE A 909 28.65 -1.20 16.00
CA PHE A 909 27.23 -1.23 15.64
C PHE A 909 26.84 -2.69 15.39
N THR A 910 25.92 -3.21 16.18
CA THR A 910 25.55 -4.62 16.15
C THR A 910 24.06 -4.82 16.28
N GLY A 911 23.49 -5.71 15.46
CA GLY A 911 22.13 -6.16 15.69
C GLY A 911 21.02 -5.23 15.20
N ASN A 912 21.34 -4.17 14.44
CA ASN A 912 20.36 -3.18 13.95
C ASN A 912 19.88 -3.53 12.53
N THR A 913 18.81 -2.87 12.04
CA THR A 913 18.53 -2.89 10.59
C THR A 913 19.67 -2.17 9.86
N GLU A 914 19.94 -0.92 10.22
CA GLU A 914 21.11 -0.17 9.76
C GLU A 914 22.05 0.15 10.91
N GLY A 915 23.34 -0.15 10.77
CA GLY A 915 24.32 0.25 11.78
C GLY A 915 24.42 1.78 11.90
N LEU A 916 24.82 2.42 10.80
CA LEU A 916 24.90 3.87 10.66
C LEU A 916 24.20 4.32 9.39
N MET A 917 23.23 5.23 9.52
CA MET A 917 22.61 5.93 8.41
C MET A 917 23.11 7.36 8.33
N ALA A 918 23.38 7.84 7.11
CA ALA A 918 23.75 9.22 6.84
C ALA A 918 22.99 9.74 5.63
N TYR A 919 22.20 10.80 5.82
CA TYR A 919 21.41 11.44 4.78
C TYR A 919 21.70 12.93 4.72
N TRP A 920 22.03 13.45 3.54
CA TRP A 920 22.32 14.88 3.32
C TRP A 920 23.45 15.45 4.19
N THR A 921 24.48 14.66 4.43
CA THR A 921 25.58 15.03 5.32
C THR A 921 26.84 15.50 4.60
N ARG A 922 27.68 16.28 5.29
CA ARG A 922 28.98 16.74 4.79
C ARG A 922 30.09 16.53 5.82
N LEU A 923 31.29 16.23 5.33
CA LEU A 923 32.52 16.13 6.13
C LEU A 923 32.43 15.09 7.25
N ILE A 924 31.93 13.90 6.92
CA ILE A 924 31.74 12.79 7.87
C ILE A 924 32.98 11.91 7.90
N LYS A 925 33.46 11.59 9.11
CA LYS A 925 34.60 10.71 9.34
C LYS A 925 34.22 9.55 10.25
N VAL A 926 34.36 8.34 9.74
CA VAL A 926 34.13 7.08 10.48
C VAL A 926 35.46 6.32 10.52
N VAL A 927 36.04 6.15 11.71
CA VAL A 927 37.41 5.65 11.86
C VAL A 927 37.47 4.48 12.83
N ASN A 928 38.08 3.37 12.42
CA ASN A 928 38.32 2.21 13.29
C ASN A 928 37.02 1.67 13.94
N CYS A 929 35.93 1.64 13.19
CA CYS A 929 34.63 1.15 13.66
C CYS A 929 34.35 -0.28 13.20
N THR A 930 33.46 -0.97 13.90
CA THR A 930 33.03 -2.34 13.57
C THR A 930 31.51 -2.40 13.39
N PHE A 931 31.06 -3.00 12.30
CA PHE A 931 29.65 -3.19 11.93
C PHE A 931 29.41 -4.68 11.71
N THR A 932 28.61 -5.29 12.56
CA THR A 932 28.44 -6.76 12.54
C THR A 932 27.01 -7.17 12.78
N GLY A 933 26.49 -8.08 11.97
CA GLY A 933 25.13 -8.59 12.13
C GLY A 933 24.11 -7.46 12.12
N ASN A 934 24.21 -6.51 11.21
CA ASN A 934 23.11 -5.60 10.85
C ASN A 934 22.52 -6.06 9.51
N SER A 935 21.38 -5.53 9.06
CA SER A 935 20.94 -5.75 7.67
C SER A 935 21.86 -5.01 6.68
N ILE A 936 22.15 -3.74 7.00
CA ILE A 936 23.15 -2.89 6.34
C ILE A 936 24.11 -2.36 7.40
N GLY A 937 25.43 -2.49 7.19
CA GLY A 937 26.41 -1.91 8.12
C GLY A 937 26.41 -0.38 8.08
N LEU A 938 26.67 0.19 6.90
CA LEU A 938 26.63 1.63 6.63
C LEU A 938 25.72 1.91 5.43
N TYR A 939 24.75 2.81 5.60
CA TYR A 939 23.96 3.38 4.51
C TYR A 939 24.17 4.89 4.44
N ALA A 940 24.70 5.38 3.31
CA ALA A 940 24.98 6.79 3.08
C ALA A 940 24.28 7.26 1.81
N LYS A 941 23.41 8.26 1.90
CA LYS A 941 22.72 8.88 0.74
C LYS A 941 22.93 10.40 0.73
N HIS A 942 23.19 10.98 -0.43
CA HIS A 942 23.41 12.42 -0.59
C HIS A 942 24.54 12.99 0.28
N THR A 943 25.62 12.23 0.44
CA THR A 943 26.76 12.64 1.28
C THR A 943 27.84 13.33 0.46
N HIS A 944 28.56 14.27 1.07
CA HIS A 944 29.64 15.02 0.43
C HIS A 944 30.90 15.06 1.32
N HIS A 945 32.02 14.53 0.82
CA HIS A 945 33.24 14.32 1.59
C HIS A 945 33.04 13.39 2.81
N MET A 946 32.72 12.14 2.52
CA MET A 946 32.72 11.08 3.52
C MET A 946 34.06 10.35 3.50
N LYS A 947 34.64 10.09 4.68
CA LYS A 947 35.82 9.24 4.83
C LYS A 947 35.55 8.12 5.82
N VAL A 948 35.68 6.88 5.35
CA VAL A 948 35.63 5.66 6.18
C VAL A 948 37.02 5.04 6.16
N SER A 949 37.65 4.88 7.32
CA SER A 949 39.02 4.33 7.41
C SER A 949 39.19 3.33 8.55
N ASP A 950 39.99 2.30 8.35
CA ASP A 950 40.31 1.27 9.35
C ASP A 950 39.08 0.49 9.86
N CYS A 951 37.99 0.43 9.09
CA CYS A 951 36.72 -0.13 9.54
C CYS A 951 36.53 -1.60 9.16
N LYS A 952 35.68 -2.31 9.92
CA LYS A 952 35.33 -3.72 9.71
C LYS A 952 33.83 -3.88 9.56
N PHE A 953 33.40 -4.36 8.41
CA PHE A 953 32.01 -4.68 8.10
C PHE A 953 31.92 -6.18 7.86
N HIS A 954 31.50 -6.94 8.88
CA HIS A 954 31.55 -8.40 8.85
C HIS A 954 30.20 -9.04 9.18
N GLY A 955 29.70 -9.84 8.26
CA GLY A 955 28.49 -10.64 8.45
C GLY A 955 27.26 -9.77 8.66
N ASN A 956 27.18 -8.63 7.97
CA ASN A 956 25.90 -7.94 7.80
C ASN A 956 25.06 -8.70 6.75
N VAL A 957 23.75 -8.80 6.93
CA VAL A 957 22.90 -9.79 6.25
C VAL A 957 22.82 -9.52 4.75
N GLN A 958 22.36 -8.33 4.35
CA GLN A 958 22.12 -7.99 2.95
C GLN A 958 23.33 -7.28 2.35
N PHE A 959 23.86 -6.25 3.01
CA PHE A 959 24.94 -5.40 2.50
C PHE A 959 25.94 -5.02 3.60
N GLU A 960 27.24 -5.04 3.29
CA GLU A 960 28.24 -4.56 4.25
C GLU A 960 28.24 -3.01 4.31
N ALA A 961 28.30 -2.33 3.15
CA ALA A 961 28.15 -0.88 3.05
C ALA A 961 27.59 -0.41 1.70
N MET A 962 26.72 0.60 1.74
CA MET A 962 26.11 1.23 0.57
C MET A 962 26.26 2.75 0.60
N VAL A 963 26.71 3.31 -0.52
CA VAL A 963 26.84 4.75 -0.76
C VAL A 963 26.06 5.12 -2.01
N ASP A 964 24.99 5.90 -1.86
CA ASP A 964 24.07 6.29 -2.92
C ASP A 964 24.08 7.81 -3.14
N ARG A 965 23.99 8.24 -4.40
CA ARG A 965 23.86 9.65 -4.83
C ARG A 965 24.85 10.60 -4.12
N SER A 966 26.08 10.15 -3.87
CA SER A 966 27.07 10.84 -3.04
C SER A 966 28.30 11.27 -3.84
N ALA A 967 29.08 12.19 -3.28
CA ALA A 967 30.29 12.73 -3.90
C ALA A 967 31.50 12.75 -2.96
N PHE A 968 32.69 12.45 -3.50
CA PHE A 968 33.96 12.45 -2.76
C PHE A 968 33.95 11.49 -1.56
N ALA A 969 33.37 10.32 -1.73
CA ALA A 969 33.39 9.26 -0.72
C ALA A 969 34.68 8.44 -0.85
N VAL A 970 35.47 8.39 0.21
CA VAL A 970 36.72 7.63 0.29
C VAL A 970 36.58 6.55 1.35
N LEU A 971 36.71 5.29 0.92
CA LEU A 971 36.77 4.14 1.81
C LEU A 971 38.16 3.53 1.71
N GLU A 972 38.91 3.58 2.82
CA GLU A 972 40.30 3.15 2.87
C GLU A 972 40.59 2.18 4.02
N ASP A 973 41.60 1.32 3.83
CA ASP A 973 42.14 0.44 4.87
C ASP A 973 41.06 -0.38 5.61
N SER A 974 40.00 -0.80 4.91
CA SER A 974 38.79 -1.40 5.52
C SER A 974 38.43 -2.78 4.96
N GLU A 975 37.69 -3.57 5.75
CA GLU A 975 37.28 -4.95 5.46
C GLU A 975 35.75 -5.06 5.27
N PHE A 976 35.30 -5.73 4.19
CA PHE A 976 33.89 -5.98 3.86
C PHE A 976 33.67 -7.48 3.59
N ILE A 977 33.10 -8.22 4.57
CA ILE A 977 33.15 -9.68 4.54
C ILE A 977 31.84 -10.34 4.98
N GLY A 978 31.21 -11.06 4.04
CA GLY A 978 30.20 -12.07 4.33
C GLY A 978 28.74 -11.67 4.11
N ALA A 979 28.46 -10.61 3.36
CA ALA A 979 27.09 -10.22 3.00
C ALA A 979 26.51 -11.06 1.86
N GLU A 980 25.19 -11.26 1.86
CA GLU A 980 24.47 -11.97 0.81
C GLU A 980 24.64 -11.29 -0.57
N TRP A 981 24.56 -9.95 -0.60
CA TRP A 981 24.69 -9.15 -1.82
C TRP A 981 26.04 -8.45 -1.88
N ASP A 982 26.08 -7.12 -1.77
CA ASP A 982 27.30 -6.37 -2.05
C ASP A 982 28.11 -6.15 -0.77
N GLY A 983 29.43 -6.37 -0.86
CA GLY A 983 30.37 -5.92 0.15
C GLY A 983 30.36 -4.39 0.21
N LEU A 984 30.94 -3.73 -0.79
CA LEU A 984 30.86 -2.28 -0.87
C LEU A 984 30.25 -1.83 -2.20
N SER A 985 29.20 -1.03 -2.09
CA SER A 985 28.42 -0.59 -3.23
C SER A 985 28.29 0.92 -3.36
N PHE A 986 28.50 1.42 -4.57
CA PHE A 986 28.27 2.80 -4.96
C PHE A 986 27.20 2.88 -6.04
N TRP A 987 26.14 3.62 -5.74
CA TRP A 987 25.00 3.83 -6.63
C TRP A 987 24.92 5.31 -6.98
N THR A 988 24.82 5.63 -8.27
CA THR A 988 24.65 7.01 -8.79
C THR A 988 25.60 8.03 -8.13
N SER A 989 26.83 7.60 -7.80
CA SER A 989 27.80 8.39 -7.04
C SER A 989 28.96 8.84 -7.92
N ILE A 990 29.76 9.80 -7.46
CA ILE A 990 30.85 10.36 -8.28
C ILE A 990 32.08 10.73 -7.42
N PHE A 991 33.28 10.63 -8.00
CA PHE A 991 34.55 10.85 -7.31
C PHE A 991 34.72 9.92 -6.10
N VAL A 992 34.43 8.63 -6.29
CA VAL A 992 34.53 7.63 -5.23
C VAL A 992 35.86 6.89 -5.28
N GLU A 993 36.42 6.58 -4.11
CA GLU A 993 37.72 5.91 -4.01
C GLU A 993 37.65 4.74 -3.02
N VAL A 994 38.20 3.60 -3.43
CA VAL A 994 38.42 2.39 -2.63
C VAL A 994 39.92 2.13 -2.60
N VAL A 995 40.54 2.23 -1.43
CA VAL A 995 42.01 2.20 -1.30
C VAL A 995 42.44 1.24 -0.18
N ASN A 996 43.34 0.30 -0.44
CA ASN A 996 43.83 -0.65 0.57
C ASN A 996 42.73 -1.47 1.28
N CYS A 997 41.59 -1.70 0.61
CA CYS A 997 40.47 -2.42 1.21
C CYS A 997 40.53 -3.92 0.91
N THR A 998 39.75 -4.71 1.64
CA THR A 998 39.50 -6.13 1.35
C THR A 998 38.01 -6.40 1.27
N SER A 999 37.56 -7.06 0.19
CA SER A 999 36.20 -7.55 0.04
C SER A 999 36.21 -9.06 -0.19
N GLN A 1000 35.55 -9.82 0.68
CA GLN A 1000 35.66 -11.27 0.69
C GLN A 1000 34.34 -11.99 1.00
N ASN A 1001 34.08 -13.11 0.33
CA ASN A 1001 32.94 -14.00 0.59
C ASN A 1001 31.57 -13.30 0.53
N ASN A 1002 31.43 -12.25 -0.29
CA ASN A 1002 30.16 -11.57 -0.53
C ASN A 1002 29.47 -12.12 -1.79
N GLY A 1003 28.24 -11.70 -2.06
CA GLY A 1003 27.63 -11.85 -3.39
C GLY A 1003 28.48 -11.13 -4.45
N TYR A 1004 28.59 -9.81 -4.35
CA TYR A 1004 29.51 -8.99 -5.15
C TYR A 1004 30.55 -8.31 -4.26
N GLY A 1005 31.80 -8.24 -4.73
CA GLY A 1005 32.89 -7.66 -3.96
C GLY A 1005 32.81 -6.12 -3.84
N TYR A 1006 33.15 -5.44 -4.94
CA TYR A 1006 33.02 -3.98 -5.10
C TYR A 1006 32.11 -3.68 -6.28
N THR A 1007 31.08 -2.84 -6.09
CA THR A 1007 30.11 -2.57 -7.16
C THR A 1007 29.95 -1.08 -7.41
N PHE A 1008 29.94 -0.70 -8.69
CA PHE A 1008 29.76 0.66 -9.18
C PHE A 1008 28.62 0.66 -10.18
N ARG A 1009 27.45 1.14 -9.75
CA ARG A 1009 26.24 1.24 -10.57
C ARG A 1009 26.01 2.71 -10.87
N ASN A 1010 25.97 3.08 -12.16
CA ASN A 1010 25.79 4.46 -12.58
C ASN A 1010 26.82 5.43 -11.93
N THR A 1011 28.06 4.94 -11.73
CA THR A 1011 29.11 5.62 -10.94
C THR A 1011 30.38 5.79 -11.80
N PRO A 1012 30.43 6.84 -12.65
CA PRO A 1012 31.37 6.91 -13.77
C PRO A 1012 32.78 7.43 -13.43
N ILE A 1013 32.99 7.99 -12.23
CA ILE A 1013 34.32 8.44 -11.78
C ILE A 1013 34.65 7.74 -10.47
N SER A 1014 35.45 6.69 -10.58
CA SER A 1014 35.75 5.76 -9.48
C SER A 1014 37.18 5.24 -9.54
N THR A 1015 37.79 5.00 -8.38
CA THR A 1015 39.11 4.37 -8.29
C THR A 1015 39.08 3.18 -7.33
N VAL A 1016 39.64 2.06 -7.76
CA VAL A 1016 39.93 0.89 -6.92
C VAL A 1016 41.44 0.65 -6.96
N LEU A 1017 42.11 0.98 -5.87
CA LEU A 1017 43.56 0.95 -5.74
C LEU A 1017 43.99 0.03 -4.61
N ASN A 1018 44.88 -0.93 -4.90
CA ASN A 1018 45.48 -1.81 -3.91
C ASN A 1018 44.43 -2.49 -2.99
N SER A 1019 43.27 -2.82 -3.54
CA SER A 1019 42.10 -3.34 -2.83
C SER A 1019 41.72 -4.72 -3.34
N ASP A 1020 41.79 -5.71 -2.46
CA ASP A 1020 41.66 -7.11 -2.81
C ASP A 1020 40.20 -7.57 -2.82
N ALA A 1021 39.82 -8.34 -3.84
CA ALA A 1021 38.48 -8.91 -3.97
C ALA A 1021 38.56 -10.43 -4.13
N SER A 1022 38.07 -11.20 -3.15
CA SER A 1022 38.23 -12.65 -3.17
C SER A 1022 37.02 -13.49 -2.79
N ASN A 1023 36.85 -14.62 -3.47
CA ASN A 1023 35.84 -15.63 -3.17
C ASN A 1023 34.40 -15.09 -3.15
N ASN A 1024 34.10 -14.06 -3.95
CA ASN A 1024 32.75 -13.54 -4.08
C ASN A 1024 31.93 -14.37 -5.07
N ALA A 1025 30.65 -14.60 -4.77
CA ALA A 1025 29.80 -15.53 -5.51
C ALA A 1025 29.57 -15.13 -6.98
N TYR A 1026 29.42 -13.82 -7.23
CA TYR A 1026 29.15 -13.27 -8.55
C TYR A 1026 30.39 -12.62 -9.17
N SER A 1027 30.76 -11.41 -8.74
CA SER A 1027 31.94 -10.70 -9.27
C SER A 1027 32.81 -10.13 -8.16
N GLY A 1028 34.14 -10.13 -8.36
CA GLY A 1028 35.06 -9.39 -7.51
C GLY A 1028 34.86 -7.88 -7.64
N ILE A 1029 34.75 -7.38 -8.87
CA ILE A 1029 34.42 -5.98 -9.18
C ILE A 1029 33.31 -5.95 -10.24
N LEU A 1030 32.22 -5.24 -9.98
CA LEU A 1030 31.14 -4.99 -10.94
C LEU A 1030 31.11 -3.52 -11.33
N LEU A 1031 31.22 -3.27 -12.64
CA LEU A 1031 30.94 -1.98 -13.26
C LEU A 1031 29.65 -2.13 -14.07
N ARG A 1032 28.66 -1.30 -13.74
CA ARG A 1032 27.37 -1.28 -14.45
C ARG A 1032 26.97 0.14 -14.80
N ASP A 1033 26.75 0.38 -16.09
CA ASP A 1033 26.36 1.67 -16.65
C ASP A 1033 27.32 2.80 -16.23
N VAL A 1034 28.63 2.53 -16.26
CA VAL A 1034 29.68 3.53 -15.98
C VAL A 1034 30.04 4.26 -17.28
N ASN A 1035 29.32 5.34 -17.57
CA ASN A 1035 29.56 6.14 -18.77
C ASN A 1035 29.41 7.65 -18.53
N SER A 1036 29.81 8.45 -19.53
CA SER A 1036 29.82 9.91 -19.47
C SER A 1036 28.43 10.55 -19.51
N TRP A 1037 27.37 9.78 -19.82
CA TRP A 1037 26.00 10.29 -19.74
C TRP A 1037 25.50 10.35 -18.30
N SER A 1038 26.14 9.59 -17.41
CA SER A 1038 25.83 9.49 -15.98
C SER A 1038 26.47 10.57 -15.10
N THR A 1039 27.13 11.59 -15.67
CA THR A 1039 27.83 12.63 -14.89
C THR A 1039 26.93 13.84 -14.60
N MET A 1040 26.28 13.90 -13.45
CA MET A 1040 25.91 15.18 -12.80
C MET A 1040 26.32 15.16 -11.32
N PRO A 1041 26.70 16.31 -10.75
CA PRO A 1041 26.74 16.45 -9.29
C PRO A 1041 25.31 16.44 -8.70
N PRO A 1042 25.14 16.02 -7.44
CA PRO A 1042 23.89 16.21 -6.70
C PRO A 1042 23.43 17.68 -6.75
N SER A 1043 22.11 17.90 -6.75
CA SER A 1043 21.45 19.23 -6.75
C SER A 1043 22.05 20.24 -5.75
N ALA A 1044 22.65 19.75 -4.66
CA ALA A 1044 23.43 20.52 -3.68
C ALA A 1044 24.54 21.41 -4.28
N LEU A 1045 25.03 21.13 -5.48
CA LEU A 1045 26.08 21.88 -6.19
C LEU A 1045 25.56 22.92 -7.20
N LEU A 1046 24.26 22.92 -7.52
CA LEU A 1046 23.70 23.81 -8.54
C LEU A 1046 23.14 25.13 -8.03
N GLY A 1047 23.17 25.39 -6.71
CA GLY A 1047 22.84 26.70 -6.14
C GLY A 1047 21.64 27.35 -6.83
N TYR A 1048 20.45 26.79 -6.68
CA TYR A 1048 19.24 27.49 -7.14
C TYR A 1048 19.08 28.75 -6.28
N GLY A 1049 19.51 29.87 -6.87
CA GLY A 1049 19.12 31.19 -6.45
C GLY A 1049 17.61 31.32 -6.54
N THR A 1050 17.02 31.93 -5.51
CA THR A 1050 15.66 32.47 -5.50
C THR A 1050 14.60 31.54 -6.10
N VAL A 1051 14.35 30.42 -5.43
CA VAL A 1051 13.01 29.83 -5.45
C VAL A 1051 12.13 30.74 -4.56
N SER A 1052 10.94 31.09 -5.06
CA SER A 1052 9.96 31.89 -4.31
C SER A 1052 9.74 31.29 -2.93
N VAL A 1053 9.70 32.14 -1.90
CA VAL A 1053 9.53 31.78 -0.48
C VAL A 1053 8.10 31.27 -0.17
N THR A 1054 7.40 30.73 -1.17
CA THR A 1054 5.98 30.37 -1.10
C THR A 1054 5.70 28.90 -1.39
N SER A 1055 6.66 28.12 -1.88
CA SER A 1055 6.49 26.66 -2.06
C SER A 1055 7.24 25.89 -0.97
N THR A 1056 6.51 25.34 0.00
CA THR A 1056 7.08 24.44 1.02
C THR A 1056 7.24 23.00 0.54
N ASP A 1057 6.83 22.68 -0.70
CA ASP A 1057 6.71 21.30 -1.20
C ASP A 1057 7.45 20.98 -2.51
N LEU A 1058 8.60 21.60 -2.77
CA LEU A 1058 9.49 21.00 -3.76
C LEU A 1058 10.29 19.90 -3.04
N PRO A 1059 10.05 18.60 -3.30
CA PRO A 1059 10.91 17.56 -2.77
C PRO A 1059 12.34 17.90 -3.15
N ARG A 1060 13.26 17.79 -2.18
CA ARG A 1060 14.71 17.89 -2.42
C ARG A 1060 15.07 16.78 -3.42
N GLY A 1061 14.91 17.10 -4.70
CA GLY A 1061 14.41 16.10 -5.64
C GLY A 1061 15.32 14.90 -5.81
N ASP A 1062 14.72 13.72 -5.84
CA ASP A 1062 15.31 12.45 -6.22
C ASP A 1062 15.56 12.36 -7.75
N TYR A 1063 15.72 13.51 -8.43
CA TYR A 1063 15.93 13.58 -9.87
C TYR A 1063 17.10 12.69 -10.29
N LEU A 1064 16.80 11.74 -11.18
CA LEU A 1064 17.83 10.99 -11.90
C LEU A 1064 18.74 11.99 -12.64
N PRO A 1065 20.07 11.76 -12.67
CA PRO A 1065 20.98 12.61 -13.42
C PRO A 1065 20.59 12.61 -14.91
N SER A 1066 20.35 13.81 -15.47
CA SER A 1066 20.18 14.06 -16.90
C SER A 1066 21.13 15.17 -17.36
N ASN A 1067 22.12 14.78 -18.17
CA ASN A 1067 22.76 15.49 -19.28
C ASN A 1067 23.30 16.92 -19.05
N VAL A 1068 24.53 17.08 -18.53
CA VAL A 1068 25.40 18.24 -18.87
C VAL A 1068 26.87 17.86 -19.03
N VAL A 1069 27.47 18.40 -20.10
CA VAL A 1069 28.82 18.26 -20.63
C VAL A 1069 29.92 18.76 -19.68
N GLY A 1070 30.72 17.84 -19.14
CA GLY A 1070 32.05 18.13 -18.56
C GLY A 1070 33.18 17.84 -19.57
N GLY A 1071 34.14 18.76 -19.72
CA GLY A 1071 35.20 18.74 -20.73
C GLY A 1071 36.05 17.46 -20.83
N TRP A 1072 36.60 17.24 -22.03
CA TRP A 1072 37.27 16.04 -22.56
C TRP A 1072 38.47 15.40 -21.79
N ASN A 1073 38.80 15.76 -20.54
CA ASN A 1073 40.08 15.34 -19.93
C ASN A 1073 40.05 14.86 -18.45
N GLY A 1074 38.89 14.59 -17.85
CA GLY A 1074 38.77 14.21 -16.42
C GLY A 1074 37.95 12.94 -16.08
N ARG A 1075 37.72 12.03 -17.03
CA ARG A 1075 36.64 11.02 -16.99
C ARG A 1075 37.15 9.58 -16.90
N ARG A 1076 37.31 8.94 -15.73
CA ARG A 1076 37.90 7.58 -15.68
C ARG A 1076 37.44 6.74 -14.49
N THR A 1077 37.05 5.49 -14.76
CA THR A 1077 37.11 4.41 -13.76
C THR A 1077 38.50 3.76 -13.84
N LEU A 1078 39.23 3.76 -12.72
CA LEU A 1078 40.58 3.17 -12.63
C LEU A 1078 40.60 2.00 -11.65
N ILE A 1079 40.99 0.82 -12.14
CA ILE A 1079 41.20 -0.39 -11.34
C ILE A 1079 42.68 -0.75 -11.43
N THR A 1080 43.43 -0.60 -10.34
CA THR A 1080 44.87 -0.85 -10.38
C THR A 1080 45.51 -1.41 -9.11
N HIS A 1081 46.54 -2.24 -9.30
CA HIS A 1081 47.31 -2.89 -8.22
C HIS A 1081 46.49 -3.78 -7.27
N ASN A 1082 45.36 -4.32 -7.74
CA ASN A 1082 44.47 -5.16 -6.94
C ASN A 1082 44.79 -6.65 -7.10
N ARG A 1083 44.51 -7.46 -6.08
CA ARG A 1083 44.43 -8.93 -6.22
C ARG A 1083 42.98 -9.39 -6.26
N ILE A 1084 42.56 -9.91 -7.41
CA ILE A 1084 41.19 -10.31 -7.70
C ILE A 1084 41.17 -11.82 -7.92
N GLN A 1085 40.64 -12.59 -6.97
CA GLN A 1085 40.80 -14.05 -7.02
C GLN A 1085 39.62 -14.90 -6.53
N GLY A 1086 39.44 -16.07 -7.15
CA GLY A 1086 38.45 -17.06 -6.68
C GLY A 1086 36.99 -16.61 -6.81
N ASN A 1087 36.71 -15.56 -7.60
CA ASN A 1087 35.36 -15.06 -7.81
C ASN A 1087 34.69 -15.77 -9.01
N GLY A 1088 33.35 -15.68 -9.10
CA GLY A 1088 32.63 -16.09 -10.30
C GLY A 1088 33.18 -15.40 -11.56
N GLU A 1089 33.21 -14.08 -11.52
CA GLU A 1089 33.87 -13.18 -12.48
C GLU A 1089 34.87 -12.31 -11.71
N GLY A 1090 36.09 -12.10 -12.23
CA GLY A 1090 37.06 -11.24 -11.58
C GLY A 1090 36.61 -9.78 -11.67
N ILE A 1091 36.48 -9.28 -12.90
CA ILE A 1091 35.91 -7.97 -13.21
C ILE A 1091 34.78 -8.15 -14.22
N SER A 1092 33.60 -7.66 -13.91
CA SER A 1092 32.43 -7.64 -14.78
C SER A 1092 32.13 -6.21 -15.23
N ILE A 1093 32.04 -5.99 -16.53
CA ILE A 1093 31.60 -4.74 -17.15
C ILE A 1093 30.32 -5.04 -17.91
N SER A 1094 29.21 -4.46 -17.47
CA SER A 1094 27.86 -4.74 -17.98
C SER A 1094 27.04 -3.46 -18.13
N CYS A 1095 25.99 -3.47 -18.94
CA CYS A 1095 25.06 -2.35 -19.07
C CYS A 1095 23.61 -2.85 -19.10
N SER A 1096 22.64 -1.95 -18.90
CA SER A 1096 21.21 -2.24 -19.02
C SER A 1096 20.57 -1.68 -20.29
N GLY A 1097 21.36 -1.22 -21.27
CA GLY A 1097 20.84 -0.69 -22.55
C GLY A 1097 21.75 0.31 -23.29
N TYR A 1098 22.84 0.76 -22.67
CA TYR A 1098 23.83 1.66 -23.28
C TYR A 1098 25.21 1.00 -23.38
N PHE A 1099 26.29 1.73 -23.12
CA PHE A 1099 27.66 1.20 -23.08
C PHE A 1099 28.39 1.72 -21.84
N ASN A 1100 29.48 1.05 -21.47
CA ASN A 1100 30.46 1.54 -20.49
C ASN A 1100 31.63 2.19 -21.22
N GLU A 1101 32.23 3.26 -20.70
CA GLU A 1101 33.35 3.93 -21.39
C GLU A 1101 34.49 4.42 -20.49
N GLU A 1102 35.67 4.58 -21.09
CA GLU A 1102 36.89 5.08 -20.45
C GLU A 1102 37.33 4.30 -19.18
N VAL A 1103 37.05 2.99 -19.13
CA VAL A 1103 37.48 2.10 -18.03
C VAL A 1103 38.95 1.70 -18.21
N ARG A 1104 39.75 1.81 -17.14
CA ARG A 1104 41.18 1.47 -17.14
C ARG A 1104 41.52 0.40 -16.12
N ILE A 1105 42.00 -0.74 -16.60
CA ILE A 1105 42.36 -1.89 -15.78
C ILE A 1105 43.87 -2.13 -15.93
N PHE A 1106 44.65 -1.72 -14.92
CA PHE A 1106 46.11 -1.73 -14.98
C PHE A 1106 46.80 -2.44 -13.81
N ASN A 1107 47.83 -3.23 -14.08
CA ASN A 1107 48.72 -3.78 -13.05
C ASN A 1107 48.02 -4.58 -11.95
N ASN A 1108 46.92 -5.27 -12.28
CA ASN A 1108 46.20 -6.13 -11.34
C ASN A 1108 46.69 -7.58 -11.45
N THR A 1109 46.49 -8.37 -10.38
CA THR A 1109 46.60 -9.82 -10.44
C THR A 1109 45.21 -10.44 -10.40
N ILE A 1110 44.77 -11.00 -11.52
CA ILE A 1110 43.45 -11.58 -11.74
C ILE A 1110 43.62 -13.09 -11.88
N GLN A 1111 43.28 -13.84 -10.82
CA GLN A 1111 43.66 -15.25 -10.75
C GLN A 1111 42.58 -16.19 -10.22
N ALA A 1112 42.54 -17.42 -10.73
CA ALA A 1112 41.65 -18.48 -10.26
C ALA A 1112 40.16 -18.10 -10.24
N ASN A 1113 39.72 -17.17 -11.09
CA ASN A 1113 38.31 -16.81 -11.24
C ASN A 1113 37.63 -17.72 -12.28
N GLY A 1114 36.30 -17.80 -12.25
CA GLY A 1114 35.53 -18.46 -13.32
C GLY A 1114 35.76 -17.77 -14.66
N VAL A 1115 35.63 -16.44 -14.69
CA VAL A 1115 36.08 -15.58 -15.80
C VAL A 1115 36.99 -14.51 -15.24
N GLY A 1116 38.17 -14.27 -15.85
CA GLY A 1116 39.08 -13.20 -15.43
C GLY A 1116 38.44 -11.82 -15.60
N ILE A 1117 38.11 -11.46 -16.83
CA ILE A 1117 37.31 -10.26 -17.15
C ILE A 1117 36.14 -10.65 -18.08
N ASN A 1118 34.94 -10.21 -17.73
CA ASN A 1118 33.73 -10.32 -18.55
C ASN A 1118 33.28 -8.92 -19.01
N VAL A 1119 33.18 -8.70 -20.33
CA VAL A 1119 32.90 -7.37 -20.89
C VAL A 1119 31.76 -7.43 -21.90
N ASN A 1120 30.68 -6.70 -21.63
CA ASN A 1120 29.59 -6.51 -22.59
C ASN A 1120 29.36 -5.02 -22.85
N ASP A 1121 29.20 -4.65 -24.12
CA ASP A 1121 28.84 -3.31 -24.59
C ASP A 1121 29.72 -2.21 -23.95
N THR A 1122 30.98 -2.12 -24.38
CA THR A 1122 31.92 -1.10 -23.93
C THR A 1122 32.59 -0.37 -25.09
N SER A 1123 32.97 0.88 -24.86
CA SER A 1123 33.83 1.66 -25.75
C SER A 1123 35.05 2.21 -25.03
N THR A 1124 36.14 2.44 -25.78
CA THR A 1124 37.31 3.23 -25.36
C THR A 1124 37.97 2.83 -24.03
N SER A 1125 37.90 1.55 -23.65
CA SER A 1125 38.46 1.03 -22.39
C SER A 1125 39.82 0.38 -22.59
N THR A 1126 40.73 0.45 -21.62
CA THR A 1126 42.11 -0.06 -21.73
C THR A 1126 42.41 -1.12 -20.69
N VAL A 1127 43.03 -2.24 -21.10
CA VAL A 1127 43.47 -3.32 -20.21
C VAL A 1127 44.93 -3.65 -20.49
N ALA A 1128 45.85 -3.33 -19.56
CA ALA A 1128 47.29 -3.53 -19.76
C ALA A 1128 48.06 -3.82 -18.46
N GLY A 1129 49.16 -4.55 -18.56
CA GLY A 1129 50.05 -4.84 -17.43
C GLY A 1129 49.45 -5.75 -16.36
N ASN A 1130 48.33 -6.42 -16.63
CA ASN A 1130 47.69 -7.31 -15.65
C ASN A 1130 48.25 -8.73 -15.74
N ASN A 1131 48.24 -9.46 -14.61
CA ASN A 1131 48.57 -10.88 -14.56
C ASN A 1131 47.28 -11.71 -14.56
N PHE A 1132 47.05 -12.49 -15.61
CA PHE A 1132 45.94 -13.42 -15.75
C PHE A 1132 46.40 -14.85 -15.47
N ILE A 1133 46.10 -15.35 -14.28
CA ILE A 1133 46.67 -16.62 -13.75
C ILE A 1133 45.57 -17.64 -13.47
N ASP A 1134 45.57 -18.77 -14.16
CA ASP A 1134 44.70 -19.92 -13.86
C ASP A 1134 43.19 -19.59 -13.76
N ASN A 1135 42.71 -18.56 -14.48
CA ASN A 1135 41.26 -18.35 -14.62
C ASN A 1135 40.69 -19.44 -15.55
N THR A 1136 39.44 -19.88 -15.31
CA THR A 1136 38.83 -20.90 -16.18
C THR A 1136 38.64 -20.37 -17.60
N VAL A 1137 38.26 -19.09 -17.73
CA VAL A 1137 38.28 -18.31 -18.96
C VAL A 1137 39.01 -17.00 -18.66
N GLN A 1138 40.04 -16.64 -19.43
CA GLN A 1138 40.79 -15.41 -19.17
C GLN A 1138 39.94 -14.15 -19.44
N VAL A 1139 39.36 -14.07 -20.63
CA VAL A 1139 38.45 -12.98 -21.03
C VAL A 1139 37.25 -13.55 -21.76
N LYS A 1140 36.06 -13.07 -21.39
CA LYS A 1140 34.81 -13.26 -22.13
C LYS A 1140 34.29 -11.90 -22.53
N ALA A 1141 33.86 -11.73 -23.78
CA ALA A 1141 33.39 -10.43 -24.20
C ALA A 1141 32.41 -10.50 -25.39
N SER A 1142 31.51 -9.51 -25.50
CA SER A 1142 30.58 -9.31 -26.63
C SER A 1142 30.32 -7.81 -26.89
N ASN A 1143 30.16 -7.40 -28.16
CA ASN A 1143 30.04 -5.99 -28.61
C ASN A 1143 31.12 -5.05 -28.01
N ILE A 1144 32.37 -5.20 -28.48
CA ILE A 1144 33.55 -4.81 -27.70
C ILE A 1144 34.37 -3.72 -28.39
N ASP A 1145 34.77 -2.71 -27.62
CA ASP A 1145 35.90 -1.81 -27.90
C ASP A 1145 36.77 -1.66 -26.62
N ILE A 1146 37.49 -2.75 -26.30
CA ILE A 1146 38.61 -2.77 -25.34
C ILE A 1146 39.94 -2.80 -26.09
N ASP A 1147 40.88 -1.97 -25.66
CA ASP A 1147 42.22 -1.91 -26.21
C ASP A 1147 43.22 -2.59 -25.26
N LEU A 1148 43.73 -3.76 -25.69
CA LEU A 1148 44.81 -4.49 -25.03
C LEU A 1148 46.21 -3.95 -25.39
N ASN A 1149 46.28 -3.07 -26.40
CA ASN A 1149 47.52 -2.67 -27.08
C ASN A 1149 47.74 -1.15 -27.03
N ALA A 1150 46.99 -0.43 -26.19
CA ALA A 1150 47.12 1.01 -26.04
C ALA A 1150 48.46 1.45 -25.41
N THR A 1151 49.23 0.50 -24.88
CA THR A 1151 50.49 0.70 -24.15
C THR A 1151 51.63 -0.07 -24.78
N ASP A 1152 52.87 0.36 -24.52
CA ASP A 1152 54.11 -0.30 -25.01
C ASP A 1152 54.41 -1.65 -24.30
N TYR A 1153 53.51 -2.12 -23.44
CA TYR A 1153 53.55 -3.38 -22.69
C TYR A 1153 52.13 -3.96 -22.62
N GLY A 1154 51.99 -5.28 -22.69
CA GLY A 1154 50.69 -5.97 -22.66
C GLY A 1154 50.41 -6.65 -21.32
N ASN A 1155 49.58 -7.69 -21.35
CA ASN A 1155 49.18 -8.44 -20.15
C ASN A 1155 49.91 -9.79 -20.11
N TYR A 1156 50.15 -10.33 -18.92
CA TYR A 1156 50.68 -11.67 -18.75
C TYR A 1156 49.55 -12.71 -18.73
N TRP A 1157 49.67 -13.75 -19.55
CA TRP A 1157 48.67 -14.82 -19.68
C TRP A 1157 49.27 -16.19 -19.34
N SER A 1158 48.82 -16.80 -18.25
CA SER A 1158 49.33 -18.10 -17.75
C SER A 1158 49.14 -19.28 -18.71
N ASP A 1159 48.21 -19.18 -19.65
CA ASP A 1159 47.91 -20.18 -20.68
C ASP A 1159 48.64 -19.93 -22.01
N TYR A 1160 49.41 -18.84 -22.11
CA TYR A 1160 50.18 -18.50 -23.30
C TYR A 1160 51.69 -18.78 -23.12
N THR A 1161 52.28 -19.48 -24.08
CA THR A 1161 53.72 -19.84 -24.08
C THR A 1161 54.44 -19.46 -25.38
N GLY A 1162 53.78 -18.69 -26.26
CA GLY A 1162 54.28 -18.30 -27.58
C GLY A 1162 55.10 -17.01 -27.58
N SER A 1163 55.59 -16.61 -28.75
CA SER A 1163 56.38 -15.38 -28.96
C SER A 1163 55.73 -14.37 -29.93
N GLY A 1164 54.46 -14.59 -30.30
CA GLY A 1164 53.68 -13.75 -31.21
C GLY A 1164 52.44 -13.15 -30.54
N ALA A 1165 51.45 -12.72 -31.33
CA ALA A 1165 50.17 -12.24 -30.81
C ALA A 1165 49.40 -13.39 -30.10
N TYR A 1166 48.86 -13.11 -28.91
CA TYR A 1166 47.97 -14.02 -28.21
C TYR A 1166 46.52 -13.66 -28.51
N GLN A 1167 45.75 -14.62 -29.02
CA GLN A 1167 44.33 -14.44 -29.23
C GLN A 1167 43.60 -14.68 -27.90
N VAL A 1168 43.16 -13.61 -27.26
CA VAL A 1168 42.58 -13.65 -25.90
C VAL A 1168 41.11 -14.08 -25.93
N CYS A 1169 40.37 -13.60 -26.93
CA CYS A 1169 39.03 -14.09 -27.27
C CYS A 1169 38.78 -13.93 -28.78
N ASP A 1170 37.59 -14.29 -29.27
CA ASP A 1170 37.29 -14.27 -30.70
C ASP A 1170 37.59 -12.90 -31.33
N SER A 1171 38.53 -12.89 -32.29
CA SER A 1171 39.01 -11.70 -32.99
C SER A 1171 39.68 -10.59 -32.15
N ILE A 1172 40.03 -10.85 -30.89
CA ILE A 1172 40.76 -9.90 -30.02
C ILE A 1172 42.14 -10.46 -29.68
N TYR A 1173 43.15 -9.63 -29.90
CA TYR A 1173 44.55 -10.03 -29.76
C TYR A 1173 45.29 -9.08 -28.81
N ASP A 1174 46.09 -9.67 -27.93
CA ASP A 1174 47.18 -8.99 -27.26
C ASP A 1174 48.44 -9.18 -28.12
N TYR A 1175 49.03 -8.08 -28.62
CA TYR A 1175 50.27 -8.08 -29.40
C TYR A 1175 51.52 -7.96 -28.55
N HIS A 1176 51.36 -7.74 -27.24
CA HIS A 1176 52.42 -7.64 -26.25
C HIS A 1176 52.23 -8.63 -25.06
N PRO A 1177 51.85 -9.91 -25.30
CA PRO A 1177 51.50 -10.88 -24.25
C PRO A 1177 52.68 -11.44 -23.45
#